data_AF-A0A8G2EX35-F1
#
_entry.id   AF-A0A8G2EX35-F1
#
_cell.length_a   1.000
_cell.length_b   1.000
_cell.length_c   1.000
_cell.angle_alpha   90.00
_cell.angle_beta   90.00
_cell.angle_gamma   90.00
#
_symmetry.space_group_name_H-M   'P 1'
#
loop_
_entity.id
_entity.type
_entity.pdbx_description
1 polymer ?
#
loop_
_entity_poly.entity_id
_entity_poly.type
_entity_poly.pdbx_seq_one_letter_code
_entity_poly.pdbx_strand_id
1 'polypeptide(L)'
;MSAIAAWRSYERDQVAARQSFLDRNDVQNAIADFKSGVSKLDDVDELLDDRDTLQFVLTSFGLDSDINNVGKIRKVIESDPNDINSFANRLADTRYGELAKFLNTPEYGVKNLKLSSEQTEVIDKYLTVQFERSLGQQNSAARDALFFLRRINSVDSTYQILGDSALRAIVTDALNLPAQIANQSVEKQASLVEKGLDLSSLKLSSTSATERNQLEKLQADLTSISNGSAAITAATKTLNSIVEKLETARTAYADLGAITDPAGVNAAEIPIQEAALPDLLRQRGLVAVANQATKNTRIVLDELDKISIKLRNAEDEESFATLQAQYLDYADKILGDEGFVNTATFYDPETGQTQNLLRNGTGGALPAGTDATEAVITTQVASDGTKAITRSTDLSGFLTDLQAARDAVDGATYATRSADADTADASFDTANAAFKTSESQTAINVVSITNALNNVDFAVELDTQSLSTGLLSIDDGLKRATTIERVLGDIRQLAKDAQKDDADLTEINAYYTARLGELDQLINTPGEVSNGANSTTLDNLLADGTVNYTVVGTTQARAEGGDLTASIYDLLPASITDAAAGEALVTQLDDDLKPSLQELTSQLKRDRTVIAFALEEADPRGRLDSQVRELRVELDELISKSGKDGNNLLGEFARDIKVAFDSLGSTITIDAQTSFETNFRTALEGFDYVAATAGDDDARVSALNDALFVAQGTLGRLKAESYALNIQKEILNEERIAIEGEGGGTGNFLKPIEFTDEARKFIERYLIQKDLESQGFSVNSNFNAQSAIASQIGSILPQSNGLLNFVV
;
A
#
# COMPACT_ATOMS: atom_id res chain seq x y z
N MET A 1 61.23 0.05 21.80
CA MET A 1 60.45 -1.09 21.27
C MET A 1 60.79 -1.23 19.80
N SER A 2 60.99 -2.44 19.27
CA SER A 2 61.22 -2.63 17.83
C SER A 2 59.98 -2.21 17.04
N ALA A 3 60.16 -1.75 15.81
CA ALA A 3 59.10 -1.28 14.93
C ALA A 3 58.08 -2.39 14.66
N ILE A 4 58.56 -3.63 14.47
CA ILE A 4 57.71 -4.80 14.29
C ILE A 4 56.88 -5.13 15.55
N ALA A 5 57.43 -4.94 16.75
CA ALA A 5 56.71 -5.20 18.00
C ALA A 5 55.64 -4.14 18.27
N ALA A 6 55.92 -2.86 17.98
CA ALA A 6 54.95 -1.78 18.07
C ALA A 6 53.78 -1.99 17.09
N TRP A 7 54.09 -2.37 15.85
CA TRP A 7 53.10 -2.74 14.84
C TRP A 7 52.23 -3.94 15.26
N ARG A 8 52.83 -5.05 15.69
CA ARG A 8 52.09 -6.25 16.12
C ARG A 8 51.22 -6.00 17.36
N SER A 9 51.63 -5.10 18.25
CA SER A 9 50.81 -4.69 19.39
C SER A 9 49.59 -3.89 18.97
N TYR A 10 49.74 -2.99 17.99
CA TYR A 10 48.63 -2.23 17.42
C TYR A 10 47.68 -3.13 16.62
N GLU A 11 48.22 -3.99 15.76
CA GLU A 11 47.44 -4.89 14.91
C GLU A 11 46.52 -5.82 15.71
N ARG A 12 46.98 -6.27 16.89
CA ARG A 12 46.21 -7.14 17.79
C ARG A 12 44.95 -6.48 18.32
N ASP A 13 44.97 -5.17 18.55
CA ASP A 13 43.86 -4.43 19.17
C ASP A 13 43.85 -2.97 18.72
N GLN A 14 43.49 -2.77 17.45
CA GLN A 14 43.50 -1.46 16.80
C GLN A 14 42.50 -0.51 17.45
N VAL A 15 41.32 -1.02 17.81
CA VAL A 15 40.22 -0.24 18.38
C VAL A 15 40.59 0.22 19.77
N ALA A 16 41.08 -0.65 20.66
CA ALA A 16 41.47 -0.21 22.00
C ALA A 16 42.63 0.80 21.99
N ALA A 17 43.58 0.65 21.07
CA ALA A 17 44.68 1.61 20.92
C ALA A 17 44.18 3.00 20.45
N ARG A 18 43.24 3.03 19.51
CA ARG A 18 42.60 4.27 19.02
C ARG A 18 41.69 4.88 20.07
N GLN A 19 40.88 4.08 20.76
CA GLN A 19 40.02 4.51 21.86
C GLN A 19 40.84 5.12 23.00
N SER A 20 41.90 4.43 23.43
CA SER A 20 42.81 4.96 24.46
C SER A 20 43.45 6.30 24.08
N PHE A 21 43.67 6.52 22.79
CA PHE A 21 44.15 7.81 22.28
C PHE A 21 43.06 8.87 22.28
N LEU A 22 41.85 8.53 21.83
CA LEU A 22 40.68 9.40 21.84
C LEU A 22 40.36 9.86 23.27
N ASP A 23 40.45 8.98 24.26
CA ASP A 23 40.12 9.24 25.66
C ASP A 23 41.14 10.14 26.38
N ARG A 24 42.26 10.48 25.74
CA ARG A 24 43.24 11.39 26.35
C ARG A 24 42.65 12.79 26.51
N ASN A 25 42.81 13.36 27.70
CA ASN A 25 42.32 14.70 28.01
C ASN A 25 42.81 15.78 27.03
N ASP A 26 44.05 15.72 26.56
CA ASP A 26 44.58 16.68 25.59
C ASP A 26 43.89 16.57 24.22
N VAL A 27 43.50 15.36 23.82
CA VAL A 27 42.76 15.09 22.58
C VAL A 27 41.32 15.57 22.69
N GLN A 28 40.64 15.24 23.78
CA GLN A 28 39.26 15.70 24.04
C GLN A 28 39.17 17.22 24.11
N ASN A 29 40.13 17.88 24.77
CA ASN A 29 40.19 19.34 24.82
C ASN A 29 40.39 19.94 23.42
N ALA A 30 41.29 19.39 22.60
CA ALA A 30 41.49 19.87 21.22
C ALA A 30 40.21 19.75 20.36
N ILE A 31 39.43 18.67 20.53
CA ILE A 31 38.13 18.51 19.84
C ILE A 31 37.13 19.55 20.34
N ALA A 32 37.05 19.77 21.64
CA ALA A 32 36.15 20.75 22.24
C ALA A 32 36.49 22.19 21.79
N ASP A 33 37.78 22.52 21.76
CA ASP A 33 38.30 23.81 21.32
C ASP A 33 38.00 24.05 19.84
N PHE A 34 38.21 23.04 18.98
CA PHE A 34 37.82 23.10 17.56
C PHE A 34 36.31 23.33 17.38
N LYS A 35 35.46 22.53 18.04
CA LYS A 35 34.01 22.68 17.96
C LYS A 35 33.56 24.08 18.42
N SER A 36 34.18 24.61 19.48
CA SER A 36 33.89 25.96 19.97
C SER A 36 34.40 27.06 19.04
N GLY A 37 35.62 26.93 18.50
CA GLY A 37 36.21 27.90 17.58
C GLY A 37 35.40 28.02 16.29
N VAL A 38 35.12 26.90 15.64
CA VAL A 38 34.33 26.85 14.40
C VAL A 38 32.93 27.45 14.55
N SER A 39 32.29 27.27 15.71
CA SER A 39 30.96 27.84 15.95
C SER A 39 30.92 29.38 15.85
N LYS A 40 32.07 30.04 16.03
CA LYS A 40 32.23 31.50 16.06
C LYS A 40 32.69 32.11 14.73
N LEU A 41 33.03 31.30 13.72
CA LEU A 41 33.60 31.77 12.45
C LEU A 41 32.52 32.15 11.43
N ASP A 42 32.52 33.35 10.89
CA ASP A 42 31.55 33.79 9.87
C ASP A 42 32.15 33.92 8.47
N ASP A 43 33.48 34.10 8.35
CA ASP A 43 34.17 34.16 7.06
C ASP A 43 35.61 33.59 7.08
N VAL A 44 36.25 33.64 5.91
CA VAL A 44 37.62 33.13 5.69
C VAL A 44 38.66 33.97 6.42
N ASP A 45 38.43 35.27 6.61
CA ASP A 45 39.36 36.13 7.34
C ASP A 45 39.38 35.74 8.82
N GLU A 46 38.22 35.49 9.42
CA GLU A 46 38.11 35.02 10.79
C GLU A 46 38.71 33.61 10.97
N LEU A 47 38.55 32.71 9.99
CA LEU A 47 39.23 31.41 10.01
C LEU A 47 40.75 31.56 9.94
N LEU A 48 41.26 32.53 9.19
CA LEU A 48 42.71 32.77 9.08
C LEU A 48 43.29 33.46 10.33
N ASP A 49 42.47 34.22 11.05
CA ASP A 49 42.84 34.90 12.30
C ASP A 49 42.72 33.99 13.53
N ASP A 50 41.78 33.02 13.54
CA ASP A 50 41.70 31.97 14.55
C ASP A 50 42.76 30.88 14.30
N ARG A 51 43.95 31.14 14.84
CA ARG A 51 45.10 30.26 14.65
C ARG A 51 44.88 28.84 15.17
N ASP A 52 44.11 28.65 16.24
CA ASP A 52 43.90 27.34 16.85
C ASP A 52 42.95 26.49 15.99
N THR A 53 41.86 27.09 15.52
CA THR A 53 40.94 26.44 14.59
C THR A 53 41.61 26.17 13.24
N LEU A 54 42.36 27.13 12.69
CA LEU A 54 43.13 26.95 11.46
C LEU A 54 44.16 25.84 11.60
N GLN A 55 44.89 25.80 12.72
CA GLN A 55 45.87 24.77 13.00
C GLN A 55 45.22 23.38 13.06
N PHE A 56 44.04 23.25 13.68
CA PHE A 56 43.30 21.99 13.72
C PHE A 56 42.90 21.52 12.32
N VAL A 57 42.32 22.41 11.50
CA VAL A 57 41.93 22.12 10.11
C VAL A 57 43.16 21.74 9.28
N LEU A 58 44.23 22.54 9.29
CA LEU A 58 45.45 22.22 8.53
C LEU A 58 46.07 20.90 8.97
N THR A 59 46.05 20.58 10.27
CA THR A 59 46.55 19.30 10.78
C THR A 59 45.76 18.12 10.23
N SER A 60 44.42 18.25 10.11
CA SER A 60 43.57 17.19 9.55
C SER A 60 43.93 16.83 8.08
N PHE A 61 44.47 17.78 7.32
CA PHE A 61 44.99 17.55 5.96
C PHE A 61 46.52 17.36 5.91
N GLY A 62 47.21 17.34 7.06
CA GLY A 62 48.66 17.20 7.15
C GLY A 62 49.45 18.43 6.65
N LEU A 63 48.83 19.60 6.63
CA LEU A 63 49.37 20.88 6.13
C LEU A 63 49.80 21.83 7.27
N ASP A 64 49.95 21.31 8.49
CA ASP A 64 50.26 22.08 9.70
C ASP A 64 51.60 22.84 9.62
N SER A 65 52.57 22.35 8.85
CA SER A 65 53.85 23.04 8.63
C SER A 65 53.70 24.40 7.92
N ASP A 66 52.60 24.61 7.19
CA ASP A 66 52.32 25.85 6.47
C ASP A 66 51.50 26.86 7.26
N ILE A 67 51.24 26.64 8.56
CA ILE A 67 50.46 27.56 9.40
C ILE A 67 50.99 29.01 9.35
N ASN A 68 52.30 29.20 9.17
CA ASN A 68 52.93 30.53 9.08
C ASN A 68 52.89 31.13 7.67
N ASN A 69 52.48 30.38 6.65
CA ASN A 69 52.38 30.80 5.26
C ASN A 69 50.97 31.33 4.94
N VAL A 70 50.47 32.27 5.74
CA VAL A 70 49.08 32.75 5.70
C VAL A 70 48.64 33.17 4.29
N GLY A 71 49.48 33.89 3.55
CA GLY A 71 49.14 34.30 2.17
C GLY A 71 49.01 33.14 1.17
N LYS A 72 49.73 32.03 1.40
CA LYS A 72 49.61 30.80 0.60
C LYS A 72 48.35 30.03 0.99
N ILE A 73 48.10 29.87 2.30
CA ILE A 73 46.91 29.19 2.82
C ILE A 73 45.63 29.92 2.40
N ARG A 74 45.60 31.25 2.49
CA ARG A 74 44.51 32.08 1.97
C ARG A 74 44.20 31.74 0.50
N LYS A 75 45.22 31.76 -0.37
CA LYS A 75 45.04 31.43 -1.79
C LYS A 75 44.59 29.99 -2.03
N VAL A 76 44.96 29.05 -1.17
CA VAL A 76 44.48 27.66 -1.26
C VAL A 76 43.02 27.57 -0.86
N ILE A 77 42.64 28.15 0.28
CA ILE A 77 41.26 28.14 0.78
C ILE A 77 40.32 28.83 -0.22
N GLU A 78 40.71 29.99 -0.75
CA GLU A 78 39.94 30.76 -1.74
C GLU A 78 39.94 30.15 -3.17
N SER A 79 40.65 29.05 -3.42
CA SER A 79 40.69 28.43 -4.75
C SER A 79 39.38 27.71 -5.09
N ASP A 80 38.92 27.84 -6.33
CA ASP A 80 37.84 27.01 -6.87
C ASP A 80 38.33 25.55 -7.02
N PRO A 81 37.73 24.57 -6.32
CA PRO A 81 38.15 23.19 -6.41
C PRO A 81 37.81 22.52 -7.75
N ASN A 82 36.86 23.07 -8.51
CA ASN A 82 36.43 22.54 -9.79
C ASN A 82 37.23 23.10 -10.98
N ASP A 83 37.96 24.21 -10.80
CA ASP A 83 38.89 24.72 -11.81
C ASP A 83 40.23 23.98 -11.73
N ILE A 84 40.54 23.19 -12.76
CA ILE A 84 41.82 22.48 -12.90
C ILE A 84 43.04 23.43 -12.89
N ASN A 85 42.85 24.71 -13.22
CA ASN A 85 43.90 25.72 -13.22
C ASN A 85 43.94 26.57 -11.93
N SER A 86 43.12 26.24 -10.93
CA SER A 86 43.12 26.96 -9.65
C SER A 86 44.47 26.85 -8.93
N PHE A 87 44.74 27.79 -8.02
CA PHE A 87 46.03 27.83 -7.32
C PHE A 87 46.27 26.52 -6.53
N ALA A 88 45.25 26.00 -5.84
CA ALA A 88 45.32 24.74 -5.12
C ALA A 88 45.60 23.53 -6.02
N ASN A 89 44.91 23.41 -7.16
CA ASN A 89 45.04 22.28 -8.08
C ASN A 89 46.35 22.27 -8.89
N ARG A 90 47.06 23.41 -8.96
CA ARG A 90 48.36 23.53 -9.62
C ARG A 90 49.56 23.27 -8.71
N LEU A 91 49.35 23.15 -7.40
CA LEU A 91 50.44 22.82 -6.48
C LEU A 91 50.85 21.35 -6.64
N ALA A 92 52.15 21.09 -6.50
CA ALA A 92 52.68 19.73 -6.63
C ALA A 92 52.19 18.78 -5.53
N ASP A 93 51.79 19.33 -4.39
CA ASP A 93 51.23 18.59 -3.27
C ASP A 93 49.70 18.60 -3.35
N THR A 94 49.12 17.44 -3.62
CA THR A 94 47.67 17.30 -3.88
C THR A 94 46.81 17.59 -2.66
N ARG A 95 47.39 17.60 -1.45
CA ARG A 95 46.67 17.85 -0.19
C ARG A 95 46.10 19.26 -0.11
N TYR A 96 46.71 20.24 -0.81
CA TYR A 96 46.12 21.57 -0.92
C TYR A 96 44.83 21.57 -1.74
N GLY A 97 44.77 20.77 -2.81
CA GLY A 97 43.55 20.54 -3.58
C GLY A 97 42.48 19.82 -2.77
N GLU A 98 42.88 18.83 -1.95
CA GLU A 98 41.96 18.12 -1.04
C GLU A 98 41.36 19.07 0.02
N LEU A 99 42.18 19.94 0.62
CA LEU A 99 41.71 20.97 1.56
C LEU A 99 40.76 21.97 0.89
N ALA A 100 41.12 22.49 -0.30
CA ALA A 100 40.30 23.44 -1.04
C ALA A 100 38.95 22.82 -1.44
N LYS A 101 38.96 21.55 -1.85
CA LYS A 101 37.75 20.80 -2.19
C LYS A 101 36.86 20.54 -0.98
N PHE A 102 37.45 20.20 0.16
CA PHE A 102 36.70 19.99 1.39
C PHE A 102 36.05 21.28 1.88
N LEU A 103 36.78 22.40 1.94
CA LEU A 103 36.22 23.65 2.43
C LEU A 103 35.24 24.28 1.42
N ASN A 104 35.57 24.20 0.13
CA ASN A 104 34.85 24.80 -1.00
C ASN A 104 34.31 26.21 -0.66
N THR A 105 35.19 27.07 -0.16
CA THR A 105 34.78 28.40 0.34
C THR A 105 34.23 29.34 -0.72
N PRO A 106 34.58 29.24 -2.02
CA PRO A 106 33.88 30.02 -3.06
C PRO A 106 32.37 29.78 -3.09
N GLU A 107 31.92 28.56 -2.76
CA GLU A 107 30.50 28.20 -2.75
C GLU A 107 29.86 28.33 -1.36
N TYR A 108 30.55 27.90 -0.29
CA TYR A 108 29.95 27.78 1.04
C TYR A 108 30.51 28.76 2.09
N GLY A 109 31.53 29.55 1.76
CA GLY A 109 32.32 30.28 2.77
C GLY A 109 32.89 29.31 3.81
N VAL A 110 32.88 29.67 5.09
CA VAL A 110 33.30 28.76 6.18
C VAL A 110 32.17 27.90 6.75
N LYS A 111 30.97 27.95 6.15
CA LYS A 111 29.80 27.22 6.66
C LYS A 111 29.97 25.71 6.63
N ASN A 112 30.78 25.19 5.70
CA ASN A 112 31.01 23.75 5.61
C ASN A 112 31.60 23.21 6.92
N LEU A 113 32.49 23.97 7.58
CA LEU A 113 33.04 23.61 8.89
C LEU A 113 31.99 23.57 10.01
N LYS A 114 30.85 24.27 9.87
CA LYS A 114 29.78 24.28 10.89
C LYS A 114 28.83 23.07 10.79
N LEU A 115 28.87 22.32 9.69
CA LEU A 115 28.02 21.15 9.50
C LEU A 115 28.52 19.97 10.34
N SER A 116 27.62 19.29 11.06
CA SER A 116 28.00 18.21 11.98
C SER A 116 28.72 17.05 11.27
N SER A 117 28.33 16.70 10.04
CA SER A 117 29.01 15.66 9.24
C SER A 117 30.45 16.04 8.88
N GLU A 118 30.66 17.29 8.47
CA GLU A 118 31.96 17.83 8.07
C GLU A 118 32.89 18.05 9.28
N GLN A 119 32.34 18.49 10.42
CA GLN A 119 33.09 18.54 11.68
C GLN A 119 33.61 17.17 12.06
N THR A 120 32.77 16.15 11.88
CA THR A 120 33.12 14.78 12.19
C THR A 120 34.24 14.28 11.27
N GLU A 121 34.17 14.57 9.97
CA GLU A 121 35.26 14.26 9.03
C GLU A 121 36.58 14.96 9.39
N VAL A 122 36.56 16.24 9.76
CA VAL A 122 37.77 16.99 10.17
C VAL A 122 38.33 16.44 11.48
N ILE A 123 37.48 16.14 12.45
CA ILE A 123 37.86 15.54 13.73
C ILE A 123 38.49 14.16 13.48
N ASP A 124 37.93 13.33 12.61
CA ASP A 124 38.48 12.02 12.27
C ASP A 124 39.86 12.10 11.64
N LYS A 125 40.00 12.97 10.65
CA LYS A 125 41.28 13.18 9.97
C LYS A 125 42.31 13.72 10.96
N TYR A 126 41.94 14.66 11.82
CA TYR A 126 42.79 15.18 12.89
C TYR A 126 43.22 14.07 13.85
N LEU A 127 42.27 13.30 14.38
CA LEU A 127 42.51 12.18 15.29
C LEU A 127 43.44 11.15 14.66
N THR A 128 43.22 10.83 13.38
CA THR A 128 44.06 9.90 12.63
C THR A 128 45.50 10.42 12.53
N VAL A 129 45.69 11.68 12.14
CA VAL A 129 47.01 12.29 12.02
C VAL A 129 47.73 12.37 13.38
N GLN A 130 47.02 12.74 14.44
CA GLN A 130 47.61 12.86 15.78
C GLN A 130 47.90 11.52 16.42
N PHE A 131 47.05 10.51 16.17
CA PHE A 131 47.31 9.13 16.59
C PHE A 131 48.57 8.60 15.91
N GLU A 132 48.69 8.77 14.59
CA GLU A 132 49.89 8.43 13.82
C GLU A 132 51.14 9.14 14.36
N ARG A 133 51.05 10.42 14.72
CA ARG A 133 52.15 11.16 15.35
C ARG A 133 52.52 10.60 16.72
N SER A 134 51.52 10.29 17.55
CA SER A 134 51.73 9.72 18.88
C SER A 134 52.45 8.37 18.81
N LEU A 135 52.14 7.56 17.79
CA LEU A 135 52.85 6.33 17.49
C LEU A 135 54.24 6.60 16.92
N GLY A 136 54.39 7.59 16.04
CA GLY A 136 55.67 7.99 15.45
C GLY A 136 56.69 8.48 16.48
N GLN A 137 56.23 9.13 17.56
CA GLN A 137 57.07 9.52 18.70
C GLN A 137 57.64 8.31 19.44
N GLN A 138 56.93 7.17 19.42
CA GLN A 138 57.41 5.92 20.00
C GLN A 138 58.28 5.13 19.00
N ASN A 139 57.86 5.09 17.73
CA ASN A 139 58.57 4.44 16.64
C ASN A 139 58.15 5.02 15.27
N SER A 140 59.07 5.69 14.58
CA SER A 140 58.77 6.36 13.30
C SER A 140 58.35 5.37 12.20
N ALA A 141 58.93 4.18 12.16
CA ALA A 141 58.62 3.18 11.14
C ALA A 141 57.21 2.57 11.35
N ALA A 142 56.75 2.44 12.60
CA ALA A 142 55.38 2.01 12.90
C ALA A 142 54.32 3.03 12.46
N ARG A 143 54.62 4.33 12.52
CA ARG A 143 53.77 5.38 11.92
C ARG A 143 53.72 5.24 10.40
N ASP A 144 54.87 5.05 9.76
CA ASP A 144 54.97 4.94 8.31
C ASP A 144 54.16 3.72 7.80
N ALA A 145 54.14 2.62 8.56
CA ALA A 145 53.27 1.47 8.33
C ALA A 145 51.78 1.83 8.29
N LEU A 146 51.28 2.56 9.28
CA LEU A 146 49.87 2.98 9.32
C LEU A 146 49.52 3.94 8.19
N PHE A 147 50.41 4.90 7.93
CA PHE A 147 50.28 5.84 6.83
C PHE A 147 50.13 5.10 5.50
N PHE A 148 50.99 4.11 5.25
CA PHE A 148 50.96 3.30 4.03
C PHE A 148 49.64 2.55 3.90
N LEU A 149 49.22 1.81 4.93
CA LEU A 149 48.00 0.98 4.87
C LEU A 149 46.73 1.81 4.69
N ARG A 150 46.68 3.02 5.28
CA ARG A 150 45.59 3.97 5.04
C ARG A 150 45.56 4.46 3.59
N ARG A 151 46.72 4.79 3.02
CA ARG A 151 46.79 5.48 1.71
C ARG A 151 46.74 4.51 0.53
N ILE A 152 47.29 3.31 0.66
CA ILE A 152 47.50 2.39 -0.46
C ILE A 152 46.20 1.97 -1.16
N ASN A 153 45.09 1.87 -0.43
CA ASN A 153 43.76 1.57 -0.99
C ASN A 153 43.24 2.67 -1.94
N SER A 154 43.66 3.92 -1.74
CA SER A 154 43.28 5.07 -2.57
C SER A 154 44.23 5.35 -3.74
N VAL A 155 45.23 4.49 -3.94
CA VAL A 155 46.25 4.67 -4.98
C VAL A 155 45.88 3.82 -6.21
N ASP A 156 45.72 4.49 -7.35
CA ASP A 156 45.28 3.88 -8.62
C ASP A 156 46.42 3.61 -9.58
N SER A 157 47.61 4.15 -9.34
CA SER A 157 48.78 3.89 -10.18
C SER A 157 50.10 4.04 -9.44
N THR A 158 51.14 3.36 -9.94
CA THR A 158 52.53 3.51 -9.48
C THR A 158 53.01 4.96 -9.54
N TYR A 159 52.50 5.76 -10.48
CA TYR A 159 52.81 7.18 -10.59
C TYR A 159 52.33 8.00 -9.38
N GLN A 160 51.22 7.62 -8.75
CA GLN A 160 50.74 8.26 -7.52
C GLN A 160 51.58 7.84 -6.30
N ILE A 161 52.07 6.59 -6.25
CA ILE A 161 53.07 6.16 -5.24
C ILE A 161 54.33 7.01 -5.37
N LEU A 162 54.82 7.19 -6.60
CA LEU A 162 55.97 8.05 -6.85
C LEU A 162 55.61 9.51 -6.55
N GLY A 163 54.41 9.99 -6.85
CA GLY A 163 54.00 11.38 -6.59
C GLY A 163 53.97 11.76 -5.11
N ASP A 164 53.69 10.80 -4.22
CA ASP A 164 53.66 11.00 -2.77
C ASP A 164 55.03 10.72 -2.15
N SER A 165 55.64 11.70 -1.47
CA SER A 165 57.00 11.59 -0.94
C SER A 165 57.14 10.55 0.17
N ALA A 166 56.09 10.34 0.97
CA ALA A 166 56.08 9.36 2.05
C ALA A 166 55.86 7.96 1.50
N LEU A 167 54.89 7.76 0.59
CA LEU A 167 54.71 6.48 -0.09
C LEU A 167 55.94 6.08 -0.90
N ARG A 168 56.55 7.03 -1.63
CA ARG A 168 57.78 6.79 -2.39
C ARG A 168 58.87 6.28 -1.46
N ALA A 169 59.13 6.95 -0.34
CA ALA A 169 60.17 6.54 0.61
C ALA A 169 59.92 5.14 1.16
N ILE A 170 58.70 4.84 1.62
CA ILE A 170 58.33 3.54 2.18
C ILE A 170 58.51 2.44 1.13
N VAL A 171 58.02 2.66 -0.09
CA VAL A 171 58.07 1.67 -1.17
C VAL A 171 59.48 1.45 -1.69
N THR A 172 60.26 2.52 -1.91
CA THR A 172 61.65 2.36 -2.37
C THR A 172 62.52 1.69 -1.33
N ASP A 173 62.31 2.00 -0.04
CA ASP A 173 63.04 1.38 1.06
C ASP A 173 62.67 -0.10 1.18
N ALA A 174 61.38 -0.43 1.19
CA ALA A 174 60.90 -1.82 1.29
C ALA A 174 61.36 -2.70 0.11
N LEU A 175 61.48 -2.12 -1.08
CA LEU A 175 61.99 -2.77 -2.29
C LEU A 175 63.52 -2.71 -2.41
N ASN A 176 64.19 -2.04 -1.48
CA ASN A 176 65.63 -1.87 -1.44
C ASN A 176 66.19 -1.20 -2.71
N LEU A 177 65.44 -0.24 -3.25
CA LEU A 177 65.81 0.54 -4.42
C LEU A 177 66.70 1.72 -3.99
N PRO A 178 67.85 1.94 -4.67
CA PRO A 178 68.80 2.97 -4.28
C PRO A 178 68.25 4.37 -4.56
N ALA A 179 68.57 5.36 -3.71
CA ALA A 179 68.10 6.75 -3.87
C ALA A 179 68.43 7.36 -5.25
N GLN A 180 69.46 6.86 -5.94
CA GLN A 180 69.86 7.26 -7.29
C GLN A 180 68.82 6.96 -8.38
N ILE A 181 67.79 6.14 -8.11
CA ILE A 181 66.67 5.98 -9.05
C ILE A 181 65.96 7.30 -9.34
N ALA A 182 66.02 8.28 -8.41
CA ALA A 182 65.46 9.61 -8.60
C ALA A 182 66.08 10.38 -9.78
N ASN A 183 67.28 9.97 -10.23
CA ASN A 183 67.96 10.54 -11.42
C ASN A 183 67.49 9.91 -12.75
N GLN A 184 66.62 8.89 -12.71
CA GLN A 184 66.07 8.23 -13.89
C GLN A 184 64.74 8.87 -14.32
N SER A 185 64.28 8.59 -15.54
CA SER A 185 62.94 9.02 -15.99
C SER A 185 61.84 8.41 -15.10
N VAL A 186 60.70 9.10 -14.97
CA VAL A 186 59.59 8.67 -14.11
C VAL A 186 59.05 7.30 -14.53
N GLU A 187 59.03 7.02 -15.84
CA GLU A 187 58.64 5.73 -16.42
C GLU A 187 59.61 4.62 -15.99
N LYS A 188 60.91 4.94 -15.93
CA LYS A 188 61.92 3.97 -15.47
C LYS A 188 61.83 3.72 -13.98
N GLN A 189 61.52 4.75 -13.19
CA GLN A 189 61.23 4.61 -11.76
C GLN A 189 59.99 3.73 -11.52
N ALA A 190 58.89 4.00 -12.23
CA ALA A 190 57.64 3.23 -12.14
C ALA A 190 57.88 1.74 -12.50
N SER A 191 58.57 1.48 -13.60
CA SER A 191 58.92 0.11 -14.04
C SER A 191 59.78 -0.65 -13.01
N LEU A 192 60.67 0.04 -12.27
CA LEU A 192 61.48 -0.60 -11.22
C LEU A 192 60.65 -0.95 -9.97
N VAL A 193 59.68 -0.09 -9.61
CA VAL A 193 58.73 -0.36 -8.51
C VAL A 193 57.80 -1.51 -8.89
N GLU A 194 57.20 -1.48 -10.08
CA GLU A 194 56.27 -2.52 -10.58
C GLU A 194 56.93 -3.91 -10.69
N LYS A 195 58.25 -3.96 -10.91
CA LYS A 195 59.00 -5.23 -10.91
C LYS A 195 59.08 -5.87 -9.52
N GLY A 196 59.05 -5.07 -8.46
CA GLY A 196 59.14 -5.51 -7.07
C GLY A 196 57.82 -5.51 -6.32
N LEU A 197 56.79 -4.86 -6.86
CA LEU A 197 55.51 -4.63 -6.21
C LEU A 197 54.35 -4.74 -7.20
N ASP A 198 53.40 -5.65 -6.94
CA ASP A 198 52.10 -5.67 -7.60
C ASP A 198 51.11 -4.80 -6.81
N LEU A 199 50.83 -3.59 -7.31
CA LEU A 199 49.91 -2.65 -6.67
C LEU A 199 48.50 -3.24 -6.49
N SER A 200 48.03 -4.07 -7.42
CA SER A 200 46.69 -4.64 -7.35
C SER A 200 46.52 -5.60 -6.17
N SER A 201 47.59 -6.32 -5.81
CA SER A 201 47.63 -7.24 -4.66
C SER A 201 47.56 -6.53 -3.30
N LEU A 202 47.91 -5.24 -3.25
CA LEU A 202 47.87 -4.44 -2.03
C LEU A 202 46.50 -3.80 -1.77
N LYS A 203 45.62 -3.80 -2.77
CA LYS A 203 44.31 -3.15 -2.70
C LYS A 203 43.24 -4.16 -2.27
N LEU A 204 42.31 -3.70 -1.45
CA LEU A 204 41.09 -4.46 -1.17
C LEU A 204 40.29 -4.65 -2.48
N SER A 205 40.05 -5.90 -2.86
CA SER A 205 39.13 -6.20 -3.97
C SER A 205 37.68 -6.01 -3.50
N SER A 206 36.75 -5.69 -4.40
CA SER A 206 35.30 -5.63 -4.09
C SER A 206 34.72 -6.95 -3.57
N THR A 207 35.52 -8.02 -3.53
CA THR A 207 35.15 -9.36 -3.05
C THR A 207 35.64 -9.65 -1.62
N SER A 208 36.28 -8.67 -0.96
CA SER A 208 36.68 -8.76 0.47
C SER A 208 35.52 -8.53 1.45
N ALA A 209 34.27 -8.60 0.97
CA ALA A 209 33.05 -8.28 1.71
C ALA A 209 32.50 -9.44 2.57
N THR A 210 33.35 -10.37 3.04
CA THR A 210 32.87 -11.57 3.77
C THR A 210 32.88 -11.40 5.29
N GLU A 211 33.42 -10.31 5.82
CA GLU A 211 33.25 -9.95 7.23
C GLU A 211 32.74 -8.51 7.33
N ARG A 212 31.41 -8.32 7.27
CA ARG A 212 30.80 -7.06 7.74
C ARG A 212 31.29 -6.83 9.17
N ASN A 213 31.80 -5.63 9.45
CA ASN A 213 32.14 -5.27 10.83
C ASN A 213 30.88 -5.37 11.72
N GLN A 214 31.07 -5.55 13.03
CA GLN A 214 29.95 -5.77 13.98
C GLN A 214 28.90 -4.66 13.90
N LEU A 215 29.30 -3.41 13.60
CA LEU A 215 28.38 -2.26 13.46
C LEU A 215 27.44 -2.40 12.25
N GLU A 216 27.94 -2.84 11.10
CA GLU A 216 27.11 -3.07 9.91
C GLU A 216 26.09 -4.20 10.13
N LYS A 217 26.48 -5.25 10.87
CA LYS A 217 25.55 -6.32 11.28
C LYS A 217 24.47 -5.78 12.21
N LEU A 218 24.84 -5.00 13.23
CA LEU A 218 23.90 -4.35 14.14
C LEU A 218 22.94 -3.40 13.41
N GLN A 219 23.41 -2.65 12.42
CA GLN A 219 22.56 -1.78 11.61
C GLN A 219 21.56 -2.57 10.75
N ALA A 220 22.01 -3.64 10.10
CA ALA A 220 21.13 -4.52 9.33
C ALA A 220 20.07 -5.19 10.22
N ASP A 221 20.46 -5.60 11.42
CA ASP A 221 19.56 -6.17 12.43
C ASP A 221 18.52 -5.13 12.88
N LEU A 222 18.93 -3.89 13.16
CA LEU A 222 18.03 -2.79 13.52
C LEU A 222 17.05 -2.43 12.38
N THR A 223 17.48 -2.47 11.12
CA THR A 223 16.58 -2.31 9.97
C THR A 223 15.57 -3.44 9.89
N SER A 224 16.01 -4.68 10.11
CA SER A 224 15.13 -5.86 10.10
C SER A 224 14.08 -5.80 11.22
N ILE A 225 14.49 -5.38 12.42
CA ILE A 225 13.56 -5.06 13.53
C ILE A 225 12.57 -3.96 13.12
N SER A 226 13.05 -2.88 12.53
CA SER A 226 12.19 -1.75 12.13
C SER A 226 11.11 -2.19 11.15
N ASN A 227 11.44 -3.07 10.20
CA ASN A 227 10.49 -3.61 9.23
C ASN A 227 9.44 -4.51 9.91
N GLY A 228 9.87 -5.42 10.79
CA GLY A 228 8.95 -6.25 11.58
C GLY A 228 8.03 -5.42 12.47
N SER A 229 8.58 -4.39 13.13
CA SER A 229 7.83 -3.46 13.97
C SER A 229 6.81 -2.65 13.17
N ALA A 230 7.14 -2.28 11.93
CA ALA A 230 6.23 -1.54 11.05
C ALA A 230 5.01 -2.40 10.64
N ALA A 231 5.22 -3.70 10.35
CA ALA A 231 4.15 -4.64 10.07
C ALA A 231 3.21 -4.84 11.28
N ILE A 232 3.77 -5.01 12.48
CA ILE A 232 2.97 -5.10 13.72
C ILE A 232 2.18 -3.79 13.95
N THR A 233 2.81 -2.63 13.74
CA THR A 233 2.15 -1.33 13.90
C THR A 233 0.96 -1.16 12.94
N ALA A 234 1.12 -1.57 11.67
CA ALA A 234 0.05 -1.52 10.69
C ALA A 234 -1.12 -2.44 11.08
N ALA A 235 -0.85 -3.68 11.45
CA ALA A 235 -1.87 -4.64 11.89
C ALA A 235 -2.61 -4.17 13.16
N THR A 236 -1.87 -3.70 14.17
CA THR A 236 -2.47 -3.20 15.43
C THR A 236 -3.29 -1.93 15.22
N LYS A 237 -2.90 -1.05 14.28
CA LYS A 237 -3.71 0.11 13.90
C LYS A 237 -5.07 -0.30 13.34
N THR A 238 -5.10 -1.27 12.42
CA THR A 238 -6.37 -1.81 11.88
C THR A 238 -7.22 -2.43 12.98
N LEU A 239 -6.64 -3.26 13.85
CA LEU A 239 -7.37 -3.87 14.97
C LEU A 239 -7.91 -2.83 15.96
N ASN A 240 -7.14 -1.78 16.28
CA ASN A 240 -7.64 -0.70 17.14
C ASN A 240 -8.85 0.00 16.52
N SER A 241 -8.84 0.24 15.20
CA SER A 241 -9.98 0.85 14.50
C SER A 241 -11.21 -0.05 14.52
N ILE A 242 -11.04 -1.37 14.37
CA ILE A 242 -12.13 -2.35 14.49
C ILE A 242 -12.69 -2.35 15.92
N VAL A 243 -11.81 -2.41 16.93
CA VAL A 243 -12.22 -2.38 18.34
C VAL A 243 -12.97 -1.09 18.67
N GLU A 244 -12.50 0.06 18.21
CA GLU A 244 -13.16 1.36 18.41
C GLU A 244 -14.58 1.36 17.82
N LYS A 245 -14.74 0.93 16.56
CA LYS A 245 -16.06 0.83 15.91
C LYS A 245 -17.02 -0.09 16.68
N LEU A 246 -16.55 -1.25 17.15
CA LEU A 246 -17.36 -2.18 17.94
C LEU A 246 -17.70 -1.64 19.34
N GLU A 247 -16.77 -0.96 20.02
CA GLU A 247 -17.03 -0.34 21.32
C GLU A 247 -18.01 0.83 21.22
N THR A 248 -17.94 1.62 20.14
CA THR A 248 -18.92 2.66 19.83
C THR A 248 -20.30 2.06 19.63
N ALA A 249 -20.44 1.03 18.79
CA ALA A 249 -21.72 0.34 18.58
C ALA A 249 -22.27 -0.23 19.90
N ARG A 250 -21.42 -0.93 20.68
CA ARG A 250 -21.79 -1.49 21.99
C ARG A 250 -22.29 -0.42 22.96
N THR A 251 -21.67 0.76 22.97
CA THR A 251 -22.09 1.86 23.85
C THR A 251 -23.42 2.45 23.39
N ALA A 252 -23.62 2.61 22.08
CA ALA A 252 -24.86 3.14 21.51
C ALA A 252 -26.08 2.26 21.84
N TYR A 253 -25.91 0.93 21.93
CA TYR A 253 -26.97 0.02 22.40
C TYR A 253 -27.46 0.35 23.81
N ALA A 254 -26.58 0.82 24.71
CA ALA A 254 -26.96 1.17 26.07
C ALA A 254 -27.85 2.43 26.12
N ASP A 255 -27.70 3.34 25.15
CA ASP A 255 -28.47 4.59 25.05
C ASP A 255 -29.78 4.42 24.27
N LEU A 256 -29.95 3.31 23.55
CA LEU A 256 -31.08 3.06 22.65
C LEU A 256 -32.43 3.22 23.33
N GLY A 257 -32.59 2.65 24.53
CA GLY A 257 -33.83 2.74 25.30
C GLY A 257 -34.23 4.17 25.68
N ALA A 258 -33.27 5.11 25.79
CA ALA A 258 -33.59 6.52 26.04
C ALA A 258 -34.05 7.26 24.77
N ILE A 259 -33.63 6.78 23.60
CA ILE A 259 -33.99 7.33 22.29
C ILE A 259 -35.40 6.89 21.91
N THR A 260 -35.72 5.60 22.14
CA THR A 260 -36.98 4.97 21.70
C THR A 260 -38.11 5.04 22.73
N ASP A 261 -37.86 5.55 23.95
CA ASP A 261 -38.88 5.67 24.99
C ASP A 261 -40.07 6.55 24.54
N PRO A 262 -41.30 6.00 24.42
CA PRO A 262 -42.49 6.76 24.03
C PRO A 262 -42.88 7.87 25.02
N ALA A 263 -42.36 7.83 26.25
CA ALA A 263 -42.52 8.87 27.26
C ALA A 263 -41.24 9.71 27.47
N GLY A 264 -40.20 9.44 26.69
CA GLY A 264 -38.88 10.04 26.80
C GLY A 264 -38.73 11.36 26.04
N VAL A 265 -37.47 11.70 25.73
CA VAL A 265 -37.13 12.98 25.09
C VAL A 265 -37.71 13.13 23.67
N ASN A 266 -37.97 12.01 22.99
CA ASN A 266 -38.50 11.95 21.63
C ASN A 266 -40.00 11.63 21.55
N ALA A 267 -40.73 11.71 22.67
CA ALA A 267 -42.17 11.38 22.73
C ALA A 267 -43.05 12.12 21.72
N ALA A 268 -42.65 13.33 21.30
CA ALA A 268 -43.36 14.11 20.27
C ALA A 268 -43.02 13.68 18.83
N GLU A 269 -41.83 13.11 18.62
CA GLU A 269 -41.34 12.69 17.30
C GLU A 269 -41.90 11.31 16.92
N ILE A 270 -41.90 10.35 17.86
CA ILE A 270 -42.25 8.96 17.61
C ILE A 270 -43.60 8.81 16.87
N PRO A 271 -44.72 9.42 17.30
CA PRO A 271 -45.99 9.27 16.59
C PRO A 271 -46.02 9.90 15.20
N ILE A 272 -45.24 10.95 14.98
CA ILE A 272 -45.13 11.61 13.66
C ILE A 272 -44.36 10.72 12.71
N GLN A 273 -43.24 10.15 13.18
CA GLN A 273 -42.42 9.23 12.42
C GLN A 273 -43.18 7.93 12.09
N GLU A 274 -43.88 7.35 13.06
CA GLU A 274 -44.70 6.15 12.86
C GLU A 274 -45.79 6.38 11.80
N ALA A 275 -46.50 7.52 11.87
CA ALA A 275 -47.50 7.88 10.87
C ALA A 275 -46.91 8.20 9.48
N ALA A 276 -45.63 8.58 9.41
CA ALA A 276 -44.93 8.90 8.17
C ALA A 276 -44.45 7.67 7.40
N LEU A 277 -44.16 6.56 8.09
CA LEU A 277 -43.49 5.38 7.52
C LEU A 277 -44.16 4.82 6.26
N PRO A 278 -45.50 4.58 6.21
CA PRO A 278 -46.14 4.04 5.02
C PRO A 278 -45.84 4.89 3.76
N ASP A 279 -46.04 6.20 3.85
CA ASP A 279 -45.79 7.10 2.71
C ASP A 279 -44.30 7.26 2.41
N LEU A 280 -43.41 7.18 3.41
CA LEU A 280 -41.97 7.23 3.17
C LEU A 280 -41.48 5.99 2.41
N LEU A 281 -41.94 4.80 2.79
CA LEU A 281 -41.62 3.54 2.09
C LEU A 281 -42.14 3.59 0.65
N ARG A 282 -43.39 4.04 0.48
CA ARG A 282 -44.02 4.23 -0.82
C ARG A 282 -43.25 5.21 -1.69
N GLN A 283 -42.85 6.37 -1.15
CA GLN A 283 -42.03 7.35 -1.86
C GLN A 283 -40.66 6.78 -2.24
N ARG A 284 -39.99 6.06 -1.33
CA ARG A 284 -38.69 5.42 -1.61
C ARG A 284 -38.80 4.42 -2.75
N GLY A 285 -39.81 3.55 -2.74
CA GLY A 285 -40.05 2.56 -3.79
C GLY A 285 -40.34 3.20 -5.14
N LEU A 286 -41.29 4.14 -5.16
CA LEU A 286 -41.67 4.90 -6.36
C LEU A 286 -40.50 5.67 -6.98
N VAL A 287 -39.70 6.35 -6.16
CA VAL A 287 -38.53 7.10 -6.64
C VAL A 287 -37.44 6.15 -7.12
N ALA A 288 -37.26 4.98 -6.49
CA ALA A 288 -36.29 3.98 -6.93
C ALA A 288 -36.62 3.43 -8.33
N VAL A 289 -37.88 3.02 -8.57
CA VAL A 289 -38.33 2.52 -9.89
C VAL A 289 -38.21 3.60 -10.97
N ALA A 290 -38.62 4.83 -10.67
CA ALA A 290 -38.54 5.94 -11.61
C ALA A 290 -37.09 6.33 -11.95
N ASN A 291 -36.21 6.38 -10.94
CA ASN A 291 -34.78 6.68 -11.14
C ASN A 291 -34.09 5.61 -11.98
N GLN A 292 -34.43 4.34 -11.80
CA GLN A 292 -33.89 3.28 -12.65
C GLN A 292 -34.41 3.38 -14.09
N ALA A 293 -35.72 3.55 -14.27
CA ALA A 293 -36.35 3.66 -15.58
C ALA A 293 -35.84 4.86 -16.38
N THR A 294 -35.62 6.00 -15.73
CA THR A 294 -35.04 7.19 -16.36
C THR A 294 -33.58 6.98 -16.77
N LYS A 295 -32.76 6.31 -15.95
CA LYS A 295 -31.38 5.95 -16.35
C LYS A 295 -31.36 5.00 -17.56
N ASN A 296 -32.20 3.97 -17.55
CA ASN A 296 -32.27 3.01 -18.65
C ASN A 296 -32.77 3.69 -19.94
N THR A 297 -33.84 4.50 -19.83
CA THR A 297 -34.38 5.28 -20.97
C THR A 297 -33.33 6.23 -21.54
N ARG A 298 -32.55 6.93 -20.70
CA ARG A 298 -31.45 7.81 -21.17
C ARG A 298 -30.43 7.04 -22.01
N ILE A 299 -29.97 5.88 -21.52
CA ILE A 299 -29.00 5.04 -22.24
C ILE A 299 -29.56 4.65 -23.62
N VAL A 300 -30.82 4.24 -23.68
CA VAL A 300 -31.46 3.86 -24.94
C VAL A 300 -31.64 5.05 -25.88
N LEU A 301 -32.06 6.22 -25.39
CA LEU A 301 -32.18 7.44 -26.20
C LEU A 301 -30.82 7.83 -26.81
N ASP A 302 -29.73 7.75 -26.04
CA ASP A 302 -28.39 8.06 -26.54
C ASP A 302 -27.93 7.07 -27.62
N GLU A 303 -28.36 5.80 -27.58
CA GLU A 303 -28.12 4.84 -28.65
C GLU A 303 -29.00 5.08 -29.89
N LEU A 304 -30.28 5.43 -29.69
CA LEU A 304 -31.18 5.80 -30.79
C LEU A 304 -30.65 6.99 -31.60
N ASP A 305 -30.12 8.01 -30.93
CA ASP A 305 -29.49 9.17 -31.58
C ASP A 305 -28.29 8.75 -32.46
N LYS A 306 -27.41 7.88 -31.92
CA LYS A 306 -26.27 7.33 -32.67
C LYS A 306 -26.73 6.50 -33.88
N ILE A 307 -27.76 5.67 -33.72
CA ILE A 307 -28.28 4.84 -34.80
C ILE A 307 -28.92 5.72 -35.88
N SER A 308 -29.67 6.77 -35.51
CA SER A 308 -30.27 7.72 -36.47
C SER A 308 -29.20 8.37 -37.37
N ILE A 309 -28.09 8.82 -36.77
CA ILE A 309 -26.96 9.41 -37.52
C ILE A 309 -26.36 8.39 -38.51
N LYS A 310 -26.22 7.11 -38.11
CA LYS A 310 -25.71 6.07 -39.00
C LYS A 310 -26.70 5.73 -40.11
N LEU A 311 -28.00 5.63 -39.78
CA LEU A 311 -29.08 5.29 -40.71
C LEU A 311 -29.18 6.33 -41.84
N ARG A 312 -29.08 7.61 -41.50
CA ARG A 312 -28.98 8.72 -42.46
C ARG A 312 -27.81 8.55 -43.44
N ASN A 313 -26.69 8.03 -42.95
CA ASN A 313 -25.43 7.89 -43.70
C ASN A 313 -25.19 6.47 -44.23
N ALA A 314 -26.21 5.59 -44.22
CA ALA A 314 -26.05 4.22 -44.69
C ALA A 314 -25.54 4.19 -46.15
N GLU A 315 -24.50 3.39 -46.38
CA GLU A 315 -23.81 3.30 -47.67
C GLU A 315 -24.59 2.43 -48.66
N ASP A 316 -25.34 1.44 -48.16
CA ASP A 316 -26.14 0.49 -48.94
C ASP A 316 -27.43 0.08 -48.23
N GLU A 317 -28.29 -0.63 -48.97
CA GLU A 317 -29.63 -1.05 -48.52
C GLU A 317 -29.58 -2.10 -47.39
N GLU A 318 -28.56 -2.95 -47.37
CA GLU A 318 -28.38 -4.00 -46.35
C GLU A 318 -27.98 -3.38 -44.99
N SER A 319 -27.03 -2.45 -45.02
CA SER A 319 -26.60 -1.67 -43.86
C SER A 319 -27.75 -0.82 -43.33
N PHE A 320 -28.55 -0.22 -44.22
CA PHE A 320 -29.74 0.54 -43.83
C PHE A 320 -30.78 -0.34 -43.13
N ALA A 321 -31.14 -1.49 -43.71
CA ALA A 321 -32.10 -2.42 -43.12
C ALA A 321 -31.65 -2.91 -41.73
N THR A 322 -30.35 -3.18 -41.57
CA THR A 322 -29.77 -3.57 -40.28
C THR A 322 -29.91 -2.47 -39.23
N LEU A 323 -29.55 -1.22 -39.58
CA LEU A 323 -29.66 -0.07 -38.68
C LEU A 323 -31.12 0.27 -38.36
N GLN A 324 -32.02 0.13 -39.33
CA GLN A 324 -33.46 0.32 -39.15
C GLN A 324 -33.99 -0.68 -38.12
N ALA A 325 -33.69 -1.97 -38.28
CA ALA A 325 -34.08 -2.99 -37.30
C ALA A 325 -33.51 -2.71 -35.90
N GLN A 326 -32.25 -2.30 -35.81
CA GLN A 326 -31.64 -1.89 -34.54
C GLN A 326 -32.35 -0.69 -33.90
N TYR A 327 -32.72 0.32 -34.68
CA TYR A 327 -33.46 1.48 -34.16
C TYR A 327 -34.81 1.05 -33.56
N LEU A 328 -35.55 0.20 -34.28
CA LEU A 328 -36.85 -0.29 -33.81
C LEU A 328 -36.73 -1.10 -32.51
N ASP A 329 -35.76 -2.02 -32.43
CA ASP A 329 -35.47 -2.81 -31.22
C ASP A 329 -35.17 -1.90 -30.00
N TYR A 330 -34.33 -0.89 -30.19
CA TYR A 330 -34.02 0.05 -29.11
C TYR A 330 -35.23 0.90 -28.74
N ALA A 331 -36.03 1.37 -29.70
CA ALA A 331 -37.23 2.16 -29.42
C ALA A 331 -38.26 1.34 -28.62
N ASP A 332 -38.41 0.06 -28.93
CA ASP A 332 -39.33 -0.87 -28.27
C ASP A 332 -38.93 -1.18 -26.81
N LYS A 333 -37.68 -0.94 -26.40
CA LYS A 333 -37.28 -1.01 -24.98
C LYS A 333 -37.87 0.11 -24.13
N ILE A 334 -38.32 1.20 -24.74
CA ILE A 334 -38.97 2.32 -24.06
C ILE A 334 -40.49 2.29 -24.29
N LEU A 335 -40.91 1.92 -25.50
CA LEU A 335 -42.31 1.89 -25.94
C LEU A 335 -43.00 0.58 -25.57
N GLY A 336 -44.31 0.51 -25.81
CA GLY A 336 -45.12 -0.67 -25.50
C GLY A 336 -45.36 -0.89 -24.01
N ASP A 337 -46.08 -1.95 -23.68
CA ASP A 337 -46.50 -2.25 -22.30
C ASP A 337 -45.32 -2.66 -21.40
N GLU A 338 -44.28 -3.26 -21.99
CA GLU A 338 -43.07 -3.73 -21.30
C GLU A 338 -41.96 -2.66 -21.24
N GLY A 339 -42.13 -1.54 -21.95
CA GLY A 339 -41.12 -0.49 -22.03
C GLY A 339 -40.81 0.14 -20.67
N PHE A 340 -39.55 0.54 -20.46
CA PHE A 340 -39.03 0.97 -19.15
C PHE A 340 -39.88 2.03 -18.43
N VAL A 341 -40.53 2.93 -19.18
CA VAL A 341 -41.38 3.99 -18.61
C VAL A 341 -42.70 3.43 -18.09
N ASN A 342 -43.32 2.50 -18.82
CA ASN A 342 -44.61 1.92 -18.46
C ASN A 342 -44.47 0.88 -17.33
N THR A 343 -43.35 0.15 -17.29
CA THR A 343 -43.01 -0.83 -16.24
C THR A 343 -42.30 -0.22 -15.02
N ALA A 344 -42.14 1.10 -14.96
CA ALA A 344 -41.63 1.83 -13.79
C ALA A 344 -42.65 1.87 -12.64
N THR A 345 -43.15 0.70 -12.24
CA THR A 345 -44.23 0.53 -11.29
C THR A 345 -43.71 0.09 -9.93
N PHE A 346 -44.41 0.51 -8.87
CA PHE A 346 -44.19 0.07 -7.51
C PHE A 346 -45.51 -0.43 -6.93
N TYR A 347 -45.51 -1.65 -6.38
CA TYR A 347 -46.65 -2.18 -5.63
C TYR A 347 -46.55 -1.75 -4.17
N ASP A 348 -47.56 -1.03 -3.70
CA ASP A 348 -47.67 -0.63 -2.30
C ASP A 348 -48.48 -1.70 -1.52
N PRO A 349 -47.84 -2.43 -0.58
CA PRO A 349 -48.51 -3.47 0.18
C PRO A 349 -49.61 -2.93 1.12
N GLU A 350 -49.56 -1.64 1.47
CA GLU A 350 -50.54 -1.03 2.37
C GLU A 350 -51.86 -0.74 1.67
N THR A 351 -51.79 -0.22 0.44
CA THR A 351 -52.96 0.16 -0.35
C THR A 351 -53.41 -0.93 -1.32
N GLY A 352 -52.53 -1.91 -1.60
CA GLY A 352 -52.73 -2.94 -2.63
C GLY A 352 -52.74 -2.36 -4.05
N GLN A 353 -52.23 -1.15 -4.23
CA GLN A 353 -52.18 -0.45 -5.52
C GLN A 353 -50.79 -0.57 -6.14
N THR A 354 -50.75 -0.71 -7.46
CA THR A 354 -49.52 -0.55 -8.25
C THR A 354 -49.50 0.86 -8.82
N GLN A 355 -48.42 1.61 -8.63
CA GLN A 355 -48.33 3.04 -8.98
C GLN A 355 -47.10 3.33 -9.85
N ASN A 356 -47.16 4.37 -10.69
CA ASN A 356 -46.06 4.78 -11.57
C ASN A 356 -45.84 6.31 -11.53
N LEU A 357 -44.66 6.76 -11.11
CA LEU A 357 -44.34 8.20 -11.02
C LEU A 357 -44.12 8.89 -12.37
N LEU A 358 -43.85 8.12 -13.43
CA LEU A 358 -43.54 8.62 -14.76
C LEU A 358 -44.77 8.64 -15.69
N ARG A 359 -45.89 8.11 -15.23
CA ARG A 359 -47.14 7.98 -15.99
C ARG A 359 -48.34 8.37 -15.12
N ASN A 360 -48.46 9.67 -14.83
CA ASN A 360 -49.63 10.24 -14.16
C ASN A 360 -50.55 10.92 -15.18
N GLY A 361 -51.72 10.34 -15.48
CA GLY A 361 -52.70 10.98 -16.36
C GLY A 361 -53.61 10.03 -17.15
N THR A 362 -54.42 10.61 -18.03
CA THR A 362 -55.39 9.91 -18.90
C THR A 362 -54.85 9.61 -20.31
N GLY A 363 -53.56 9.89 -20.56
CA GLY A 363 -52.90 9.71 -21.85
C GLY A 363 -52.36 8.28 -22.03
N GLY A 364 -53.05 7.48 -22.85
CA GLY A 364 -52.70 6.10 -23.19
C GLY A 364 -53.08 5.09 -22.09
N ALA A 365 -53.31 3.84 -22.47
CA ALA A 365 -53.55 2.77 -21.49
C ALA A 365 -52.27 2.55 -20.67
N LEU A 366 -52.42 2.47 -19.35
CA LEU A 366 -51.41 1.90 -18.47
C LEU A 366 -51.58 0.37 -18.46
N PRO A 367 -50.53 -0.38 -18.08
CA PRO A 367 -50.69 -1.79 -17.73
C PRO A 367 -51.83 -1.97 -16.73
N ALA A 368 -52.65 -3.01 -16.93
CA ALA A 368 -53.84 -3.26 -16.13
C ALA A 368 -53.49 -3.32 -14.63
N GLY A 369 -54.24 -2.57 -13.81
CA GLY A 369 -54.02 -2.51 -12.36
C GLY A 369 -53.08 -1.38 -11.88
N THR A 370 -52.56 -0.54 -12.78
CA THR A 370 -51.72 0.61 -12.40
C THR A 370 -52.55 1.88 -12.17
N ASP A 371 -52.40 2.49 -11.00
CA ASP A 371 -53.00 3.76 -10.61
C ASP A 371 -52.18 4.96 -11.11
N ALA A 372 -52.87 5.93 -11.71
CA ALA A 372 -52.31 7.14 -12.31
C ALA A 372 -52.56 8.42 -11.47
N THR A 373 -53.15 8.32 -10.28
CA THR A 373 -53.91 9.45 -9.69
C THR A 373 -53.07 10.44 -8.85
N GLU A 374 -51.88 10.09 -8.38
CA GLU A 374 -51.15 10.95 -7.41
C GLU A 374 -50.08 11.86 -8.03
N ALA A 375 -50.35 13.17 -8.03
CA ALA A 375 -49.44 14.20 -8.57
C ALA A 375 -48.30 14.59 -7.61
N VAL A 376 -48.58 14.62 -6.31
CA VAL A 376 -47.64 15.05 -5.28
C VAL A 376 -47.92 14.27 -4.00
N ILE A 377 -46.89 13.63 -3.47
CA ILE A 377 -46.90 12.99 -2.15
C ILE A 377 -46.16 13.92 -1.19
N THR A 378 -46.74 14.22 -0.03
CA THR A 378 -46.14 15.09 0.98
C THR A 378 -46.32 14.49 2.36
N THR A 379 -45.21 14.18 3.01
CA THR A 379 -45.20 13.47 4.29
C THR A 379 -44.41 14.27 5.30
N GLN A 380 -45.04 14.61 6.43
CA GLN A 380 -44.36 15.24 7.55
C GLN A 380 -43.58 14.17 8.32
N VAL A 381 -42.31 14.43 8.60
CA VAL A 381 -41.37 13.44 9.19
C VAL A 381 -40.84 13.84 10.56
N ALA A 382 -41.03 15.09 10.97
CA ALA A 382 -40.61 15.60 12.28
C ALA A 382 -41.59 16.64 12.84
N SER A 383 -41.53 16.84 14.16
CA SER A 383 -42.42 17.76 14.89
C SER A 383 -42.21 19.23 14.55
N ASP A 384 -41.04 19.59 14.01
CA ASP A 384 -40.71 20.94 13.55
C ASP A 384 -41.39 21.34 12.21
N GLY A 385 -42.10 20.39 11.58
CA GLY A 385 -42.80 20.58 10.32
C GLY A 385 -41.99 20.18 9.08
N THR A 386 -40.83 19.56 9.24
CA THR A 386 -40.03 19.00 8.14
C THR A 386 -40.84 17.99 7.33
N LYS A 387 -40.73 18.08 6.00
CA LYS A 387 -41.53 17.28 5.05
C LYS A 387 -40.68 16.69 3.92
N ALA A 388 -40.91 15.42 3.63
CA ALA A 388 -40.50 14.79 2.38
C ALA A 388 -41.57 15.03 1.31
N ILE A 389 -41.14 15.38 0.10
CA ILE A 389 -42.04 15.69 -1.02
C ILE A 389 -41.56 14.96 -2.28
N THR A 390 -42.46 14.20 -2.88
CA THR A 390 -42.25 13.51 -4.16
C THR A 390 -43.27 14.00 -5.17
N ARG A 391 -42.84 14.28 -6.40
CA ARG A 391 -43.72 14.73 -7.49
C ARG A 391 -43.66 13.78 -8.67
N SER A 392 -44.81 13.46 -9.26
CA SER A 392 -44.87 12.70 -10.51
C SER A 392 -44.57 13.58 -11.72
N THR A 393 -44.23 12.95 -12.83
CA THR A 393 -44.18 13.56 -14.17
C THR A 393 -44.96 12.70 -15.15
N ASP A 394 -45.67 13.30 -16.12
CA ASP A 394 -46.35 12.53 -17.15
C ASP A 394 -45.51 12.46 -18.44
N LEU A 395 -45.04 11.26 -18.78
CA LEU A 395 -44.30 10.98 -20.00
C LEU A 395 -45.20 10.50 -21.16
N SER A 396 -46.53 10.62 -21.06
CA SER A 396 -47.45 10.26 -22.17
C SER A 396 -47.10 10.97 -23.49
N GLY A 397 -46.79 12.27 -23.43
CA GLY A 397 -46.36 13.04 -24.60
C GLY A 397 -45.01 12.56 -25.15
N PHE A 398 -44.04 12.30 -24.27
CA PHE A 398 -42.74 11.73 -24.64
C PHE A 398 -42.90 10.40 -25.40
N LEU A 399 -43.72 9.48 -24.90
CA LEU A 399 -43.97 8.20 -25.55
C LEU A 399 -44.64 8.37 -26.92
N THR A 400 -45.56 9.33 -27.03
CA THR A 400 -46.23 9.66 -28.30
C THR A 400 -45.24 10.19 -29.34
N ASP A 401 -44.36 11.11 -28.93
CA ASP A 401 -43.36 11.69 -29.83
C ASP A 401 -42.28 10.66 -30.22
N LEU A 402 -41.88 9.80 -29.28
CA LEU A 402 -40.94 8.70 -29.56
C LEU A 402 -41.55 7.65 -30.48
N GLN A 403 -42.84 7.31 -30.32
CA GLN A 403 -43.56 6.44 -31.25
C GLN A 403 -43.59 7.06 -32.65
N ALA A 404 -43.84 8.36 -32.77
CA ALA A 404 -43.82 9.04 -34.07
C ALA A 404 -42.42 8.99 -34.73
N ALA A 405 -41.35 9.14 -33.96
CA ALA A 405 -39.98 8.97 -34.45
C ALA A 405 -39.73 7.53 -34.93
N ARG A 406 -40.15 6.53 -34.14
CA ARG A 406 -40.07 5.12 -34.50
C ARG A 406 -40.82 4.80 -35.79
N ASP A 407 -42.07 5.25 -35.92
CA ASP A 407 -42.91 5.00 -37.09
C ASP A 407 -42.33 5.68 -38.35
N ALA A 408 -41.71 6.85 -38.21
CA ALA A 408 -41.00 7.52 -39.30
C ALA A 408 -39.78 6.71 -39.77
N VAL A 409 -39.04 6.09 -38.85
CA VAL A 409 -37.93 5.20 -39.19
C VAL A 409 -38.42 3.89 -39.80
N ASP A 410 -39.49 3.30 -39.29
CA ASP A 410 -40.09 2.06 -39.82
C ASP A 410 -40.58 2.25 -41.28
N GLY A 411 -41.21 3.38 -41.58
CA GLY A 411 -41.67 3.74 -42.92
C GLY A 411 -40.56 4.16 -43.89
N ALA A 412 -39.33 4.37 -43.41
CA ALA A 412 -38.23 4.87 -44.23
C ALA A 412 -37.68 3.81 -45.18
N THR A 413 -37.22 4.23 -46.36
CA THR A 413 -36.52 3.38 -47.32
C THR A 413 -35.10 3.87 -47.52
N TYR A 414 -34.20 3.02 -48.02
CA TYR A 414 -32.86 3.46 -48.38
C TYR A 414 -32.88 4.68 -49.31
N ALA A 415 -33.82 4.78 -50.25
CA ALA A 415 -33.93 5.91 -51.17
C ALA A 415 -34.35 7.22 -50.49
N THR A 416 -35.16 7.14 -49.43
CA THR A 416 -35.75 8.30 -48.74
C THR A 416 -35.08 8.62 -47.40
N ARG A 417 -34.10 7.80 -46.99
CA ARG A 417 -33.40 7.83 -45.69
C ARG A 417 -33.00 9.21 -45.18
N SER A 418 -32.55 10.11 -46.04
CA SER A 418 -32.14 11.45 -45.60
C SER A 418 -33.31 12.34 -45.19
N ALA A 419 -34.44 12.27 -45.92
CA ALA A 419 -35.61 13.09 -45.63
C ALA A 419 -36.47 12.49 -44.51
N ASP A 420 -36.55 11.17 -44.45
CA ASP A 420 -37.28 10.47 -43.38
C ASP A 420 -36.52 10.58 -42.06
N ALA A 421 -35.18 10.55 -42.06
CA ALA A 421 -34.37 10.82 -40.88
C ALA A 421 -34.59 12.24 -40.33
N ASP A 422 -34.76 13.27 -41.17
CA ASP A 422 -35.08 14.61 -40.68
C ASP A 422 -36.44 14.67 -39.97
N THR A 423 -37.42 13.87 -40.43
CA THR A 423 -38.74 13.78 -39.80
C THR A 423 -38.65 13.03 -38.46
N ALA A 424 -37.93 11.90 -38.45
CA ALA A 424 -37.69 11.12 -37.23
C ALA A 424 -36.93 11.93 -36.17
N ASP A 425 -35.89 12.66 -36.57
CA ASP A 425 -35.06 13.47 -35.67
C ASP A 425 -35.86 14.61 -35.04
N ALA A 426 -36.77 15.26 -35.78
CA ALA A 426 -37.61 16.32 -35.22
C ALA A 426 -38.56 15.79 -34.11
N SER A 427 -39.17 14.63 -34.32
CA SER A 427 -39.98 13.95 -33.30
C SER A 427 -39.13 13.46 -32.13
N PHE A 428 -37.97 12.87 -32.41
CA PHE A 428 -37.03 12.41 -31.40
C PHE A 428 -36.49 13.55 -30.52
N ASP A 429 -36.12 14.69 -31.10
CA ASP A 429 -35.64 15.86 -30.37
C ASP A 429 -36.72 16.41 -29.42
N THR A 430 -37.97 16.41 -29.88
CA THR A 430 -39.13 16.80 -29.06
C THR A 430 -39.30 15.85 -27.89
N ALA A 431 -39.27 14.53 -28.14
CA ALA A 431 -39.32 13.50 -27.11
C ALA A 431 -38.16 13.66 -26.10
N ASN A 432 -36.93 13.78 -26.58
CA ASN A 432 -35.72 13.91 -25.75
C ASN A 432 -35.76 15.18 -24.88
N ALA A 433 -36.29 16.29 -25.40
CA ALA A 433 -36.49 17.51 -24.61
C ALA A 433 -37.51 17.31 -23.48
N ALA A 434 -38.65 16.68 -23.76
CA ALA A 434 -39.66 16.35 -22.74
C ALA A 434 -39.09 15.41 -21.66
N PHE A 435 -38.34 14.39 -22.08
CA PHE A 435 -37.72 13.42 -21.19
C PHE A 435 -36.71 14.06 -20.22
N LYS A 436 -35.87 15.03 -20.68
CA LYS A 436 -34.93 15.77 -19.81
C LYS A 436 -35.59 16.47 -18.62
N THR A 437 -36.83 16.94 -18.80
CA THR A 437 -37.58 17.54 -17.69
C THR A 437 -37.97 16.50 -16.64
N SER A 438 -38.38 15.29 -17.06
CA SER A 438 -38.69 14.18 -16.15
C SER A 438 -37.45 13.63 -15.44
N GLU A 439 -36.33 13.52 -16.15
CA GLU A 439 -35.03 13.14 -15.58
C GLU A 439 -34.61 14.12 -14.47
N SER A 440 -34.77 15.43 -14.72
CA SER A 440 -34.49 16.47 -13.72
C SER A 440 -35.41 16.37 -12.50
N GLN A 441 -36.71 16.14 -12.70
CA GLN A 441 -37.67 16.01 -11.60
C GLN A 441 -37.42 14.74 -10.77
N THR A 442 -37.05 13.64 -11.41
CA THR A 442 -36.70 12.38 -10.74
C THR A 442 -35.45 12.57 -9.87
N ALA A 443 -34.42 13.25 -10.39
CA ALA A 443 -33.25 13.63 -9.60
C ALA A 443 -33.61 14.55 -8.42
N ILE A 444 -34.52 15.51 -8.61
CA ILE A 444 -35.03 16.37 -7.53
C ILE A 444 -35.75 15.54 -6.46
N ASN A 445 -36.56 14.55 -6.83
CA ASN A 445 -37.24 13.68 -5.85
C ASN A 445 -36.23 12.92 -4.98
N VAL A 446 -35.18 12.34 -5.59
CA VAL A 446 -34.10 11.65 -4.87
C VAL A 446 -33.45 12.59 -3.84
N VAL A 447 -33.06 13.80 -4.26
CA VAL A 447 -32.40 14.79 -3.39
C VAL A 447 -33.34 15.34 -2.33
N SER A 448 -34.62 15.57 -2.67
CA SER A 448 -35.61 16.13 -1.75
C SER A 448 -35.89 15.20 -0.57
N ILE A 449 -36.05 13.90 -0.82
CA ILE A 449 -36.25 12.91 0.25
C ILE A 449 -34.98 12.85 1.12
N THR A 450 -33.82 12.67 0.49
CA THR A 450 -32.54 12.57 1.20
C THR A 450 -32.31 13.78 2.11
N ASN A 451 -32.48 15.00 1.60
CA ASN A 451 -32.30 16.21 2.39
C ASN A 451 -33.33 16.37 3.51
N ALA A 452 -34.58 15.95 3.28
CA ALA A 452 -35.62 15.99 4.31
C ALA A 452 -35.31 15.04 5.48
N LEU A 453 -34.60 13.94 5.23
CA LEU A 453 -34.32 12.89 6.21
C LEU A 453 -32.93 13.02 6.87
N ASN A 454 -31.96 13.67 6.23
CA ASN A 454 -30.58 13.77 6.73
C ASN A 454 -30.42 14.34 8.14
N ASN A 455 -31.37 15.17 8.61
CA ASN A 455 -31.35 15.77 9.95
C ASN A 455 -32.50 15.26 10.83
N VAL A 456 -33.19 14.19 10.43
CA VAL A 456 -34.26 13.58 11.22
C VAL A 456 -33.64 12.50 12.10
N ASP A 457 -33.64 12.76 13.40
CA ASP A 457 -33.29 11.75 14.39
C ASP A 457 -34.49 10.82 14.59
N PHE A 458 -34.52 9.73 13.82
CA PHE A 458 -35.51 8.69 14.01
C PHE A 458 -35.40 8.08 15.42
N ALA A 459 -36.57 7.89 16.04
CA ALA A 459 -36.75 7.40 17.39
C ALA A 459 -37.85 6.31 17.46
N VAL A 460 -38.59 6.09 16.38
CA VAL A 460 -39.61 5.04 16.28
C VAL A 460 -38.96 3.65 16.29
N GLU A 461 -39.45 2.75 17.14
CA GLU A 461 -39.01 1.35 17.16
C GLU A 461 -39.77 0.54 16.11
N LEU A 462 -39.04 -0.17 15.26
CA LEU A 462 -39.59 -1.00 14.18
C LEU A 462 -39.44 -2.49 14.50
N ASP A 463 -40.03 -3.35 13.69
CA ASP A 463 -39.79 -4.79 13.69
C ASP A 463 -38.43 -5.09 13.05
N THR A 464 -37.36 -4.77 13.79
CA THR A 464 -35.97 -4.95 13.37
C THR A 464 -35.69 -6.40 12.94
N GLN A 465 -36.35 -7.39 13.57
CA GLN A 465 -36.17 -8.79 13.24
C GLN A 465 -36.70 -9.10 11.84
N SER A 466 -37.96 -8.76 11.57
CA SER A 466 -38.58 -9.01 10.28
C SER A 466 -37.84 -8.29 9.17
N LEU A 467 -37.43 -7.04 9.41
CA LEU A 467 -36.66 -6.25 8.46
C LEU A 467 -35.24 -6.80 8.24
N SER A 468 -34.56 -7.26 9.29
CA SER A 468 -33.23 -7.87 9.18
C SER A 468 -33.27 -9.16 8.38
N THR A 469 -34.28 -10.00 8.64
CA THR A 469 -34.53 -11.22 7.85
C THR A 469 -34.72 -10.85 6.38
N GLY A 470 -35.59 -9.87 6.09
CA GLY A 470 -35.85 -9.47 4.71
C GLY A 470 -34.65 -8.90 3.97
N LEU A 471 -33.85 -8.07 4.63
CA LEU A 471 -32.63 -7.54 4.01
C LEU A 471 -31.60 -8.65 3.75
N LEU A 472 -31.40 -9.56 4.71
CA LEU A 472 -30.50 -10.71 4.57
C LEU A 472 -30.95 -11.66 3.45
N SER A 473 -32.25 -11.96 3.36
CA SER A 473 -32.85 -12.78 2.30
C SER A 473 -32.65 -12.15 0.91
N ILE A 474 -32.78 -10.83 0.78
CA ILE A 474 -32.49 -10.11 -0.47
C ILE A 474 -31.02 -10.18 -0.83
N ASP A 475 -30.12 -9.91 0.13
CA ASP A 475 -28.68 -9.92 -0.11
C ASP A 475 -28.19 -11.34 -0.49
N ASP A 476 -28.75 -12.38 0.13
CA ASP A 476 -28.53 -13.76 -0.27
C ASP A 476 -29.02 -14.04 -1.70
N GLY A 477 -30.25 -13.65 -2.02
CA GLY A 477 -30.82 -13.79 -3.37
C GLY A 477 -29.98 -13.10 -4.45
N LEU A 478 -29.52 -11.87 -4.21
CA LEU A 478 -28.66 -11.11 -5.13
C LEU A 478 -27.28 -11.75 -5.30
N LYS A 479 -26.69 -12.28 -4.22
CA LYS A 479 -25.42 -13.01 -4.27
C LYS A 479 -25.56 -14.31 -5.08
N ARG A 480 -26.63 -15.07 -4.85
CA ARG A 480 -26.93 -16.30 -5.61
C ARG A 480 -27.22 -15.97 -7.07
N ALA A 481 -28.00 -14.94 -7.38
CA ALA A 481 -28.27 -14.46 -8.74
C ALA A 481 -26.99 -14.09 -9.52
N THR A 482 -26.04 -13.43 -8.87
CA THR A 482 -24.72 -13.12 -9.47
C THR A 482 -23.96 -14.41 -9.83
N THR A 483 -24.05 -15.43 -8.98
CA THR A 483 -23.41 -16.73 -9.24
C THR A 483 -24.14 -17.49 -10.34
N ILE A 484 -25.48 -17.43 -10.38
CA ILE A 484 -26.32 -17.99 -11.44
C ILE A 484 -25.92 -17.37 -12.80
N GLU A 485 -25.75 -16.05 -12.89
CA GLU A 485 -25.35 -15.39 -14.14
C GLU A 485 -24.01 -15.94 -14.66
N ARG A 486 -23.04 -16.19 -13.76
CA ARG A 486 -21.78 -16.86 -14.11
C ARG A 486 -22.01 -18.29 -14.61
N VAL A 487 -22.83 -19.08 -13.92
CA VAL A 487 -23.12 -20.47 -14.31
C VAL A 487 -23.84 -20.53 -15.66
N LEU A 488 -24.77 -19.62 -15.95
CA LEU A 488 -25.40 -19.48 -17.27
C LEU A 488 -24.37 -19.08 -18.34
N GLY A 489 -23.39 -18.25 -17.99
CA GLY A 489 -22.24 -17.94 -18.85
C GLY A 489 -21.37 -19.16 -19.17
N ASP A 490 -21.09 -20.01 -18.17
CA ASP A 490 -20.36 -21.26 -18.36
C ASP A 490 -21.14 -22.22 -19.26
N ILE A 491 -22.45 -22.37 -19.02
CA ILE A 491 -23.36 -23.16 -19.86
C ILE A 491 -23.36 -22.66 -21.30
N ARG A 492 -23.44 -21.34 -21.49
CA ARG A 492 -23.38 -20.72 -22.82
C ARG A 492 -22.07 -21.04 -23.53
N GLN A 493 -20.95 -21.04 -22.81
CA GLN A 493 -19.65 -21.40 -23.39
C GLN A 493 -19.60 -22.88 -23.81
N LEU A 494 -20.13 -23.79 -22.98
CA LEU A 494 -20.27 -25.21 -23.33
C LEU A 494 -21.15 -25.41 -24.57
N ALA A 495 -22.25 -24.67 -24.68
CA ALA A 495 -23.13 -24.68 -25.84
C ALA A 495 -22.42 -24.22 -27.13
N LYS A 496 -21.53 -23.23 -27.03
CA LYS A 496 -20.66 -22.81 -28.15
C LYS A 496 -19.59 -23.82 -28.49
N ASP A 497 -18.99 -24.46 -27.48
CA ASP A 497 -17.99 -25.49 -27.71
C ASP A 497 -18.59 -26.72 -28.41
N ALA A 498 -19.86 -27.03 -28.15
CA ALA A 498 -20.61 -28.09 -28.83
C ALA A 498 -20.87 -27.82 -30.32
N GLN A 499 -20.75 -26.57 -30.77
CA GLN A 499 -20.94 -26.19 -32.18
C GLN A 499 -19.69 -26.44 -33.04
N LYS A 500 -18.55 -26.78 -32.43
CA LYS A 500 -17.30 -27.03 -33.17
C LYS A 500 -17.37 -28.38 -33.90
N ASP A 501 -16.76 -28.42 -35.08
CA ASP A 501 -16.71 -29.63 -35.92
C ASP A 501 -16.05 -30.84 -35.22
N ASP A 502 -15.17 -30.59 -34.25
CA ASP A 502 -14.42 -31.60 -33.48
C ASP A 502 -14.87 -31.71 -32.01
N ALA A 503 -16.07 -31.24 -31.68
CA ALA A 503 -16.58 -31.23 -30.31
C ALA A 503 -16.69 -32.63 -29.68
N ASP A 504 -16.12 -32.81 -28.49
CA ASP A 504 -16.39 -33.98 -27.64
C ASP A 504 -17.66 -33.75 -26.82
N LEU A 505 -18.81 -34.12 -27.39
CA LEU A 505 -20.11 -33.96 -26.73
C LEU A 505 -20.23 -34.79 -25.44
N THR A 506 -19.43 -35.85 -25.25
CA THR A 506 -19.47 -36.65 -24.02
C THR A 506 -18.85 -35.85 -22.88
N GLU A 507 -17.68 -35.28 -23.12
CA GLU A 507 -16.99 -34.43 -22.14
C GLU A 507 -17.79 -33.15 -21.86
N ILE A 508 -18.27 -32.47 -22.90
CA ILE A 508 -19.08 -31.24 -22.77
C ILE A 508 -20.33 -31.51 -21.92
N ASN A 509 -21.06 -32.61 -22.19
CA ASN A 509 -22.26 -32.92 -21.42
C ASN A 509 -21.95 -33.29 -19.96
N ALA A 510 -20.78 -33.86 -19.66
CA ALA A 510 -20.37 -34.10 -18.27
C ALA A 510 -20.21 -32.78 -17.49
N TYR A 511 -19.56 -31.77 -18.08
CA TYR A 511 -19.47 -30.44 -17.49
C TYR A 511 -20.83 -29.75 -17.42
N TYR A 512 -21.65 -29.87 -18.47
CA TYR A 512 -22.99 -29.29 -18.53
C TYR A 512 -23.90 -29.82 -17.42
N THR A 513 -23.95 -31.14 -17.20
CA THR A 513 -24.72 -31.73 -16.09
C THR A 513 -24.24 -31.23 -14.73
N ALA A 514 -22.94 -31.03 -14.54
CA ALA A 514 -22.42 -30.45 -13.30
C ALA A 514 -22.87 -28.99 -13.12
N ARG A 515 -22.90 -28.19 -14.19
CA ARG A 515 -23.42 -26.81 -14.15
C ARG A 515 -24.92 -26.77 -13.86
N LEU A 516 -25.72 -27.68 -14.43
CA LEU A 516 -27.14 -27.81 -14.09
C LEU A 516 -27.34 -28.15 -12.60
N GLY A 517 -26.53 -29.06 -12.04
CA GLY A 517 -26.58 -29.35 -10.60
C GLY A 517 -26.23 -28.14 -9.73
N GLU A 518 -25.23 -27.34 -10.10
CA GLU A 518 -24.89 -26.09 -9.40
C GLU A 518 -26.02 -25.07 -9.49
N LEU A 519 -26.66 -24.94 -10.66
CA LEU A 519 -27.78 -24.04 -10.89
C LEU A 519 -29.00 -24.39 -10.03
N ASP A 520 -29.37 -25.67 -9.97
CA ASP A 520 -30.46 -26.17 -9.13
C ASP A 520 -30.23 -25.80 -7.66
N GLN A 521 -29.03 -26.05 -7.14
CA GLN A 521 -28.67 -25.72 -5.76
C GLN A 521 -28.76 -24.21 -5.48
N LEU A 522 -28.27 -23.37 -6.41
CA LEU A 522 -28.33 -21.92 -6.25
C LEU A 522 -29.76 -21.39 -6.22
N ILE A 523 -30.66 -21.97 -7.02
CA ILE A 523 -32.07 -21.54 -7.09
C ILE A 523 -32.85 -22.05 -5.87
N ASN A 524 -32.75 -23.34 -5.57
CA ASN A 524 -33.65 -24.02 -4.64
C ASN A 524 -33.15 -24.08 -3.18
N THR A 525 -31.88 -23.77 -2.93
CA THR A 525 -31.31 -23.79 -1.57
C THR A 525 -31.02 -22.36 -1.10
N PRO A 526 -31.90 -21.74 -0.29
CA PRO A 526 -31.62 -20.44 0.31
C PRO A 526 -30.43 -20.49 1.26
N GLY A 527 -29.78 -19.34 1.44
CA GLY A 527 -28.73 -19.19 2.44
C GLY A 527 -29.24 -19.36 3.88
N GLU A 528 -28.30 -19.47 4.81
CA GLU A 528 -28.57 -19.46 6.24
C GLU A 528 -27.63 -18.48 6.96
N VAL A 529 -28.08 -17.98 8.11
CA VAL A 529 -27.23 -17.27 9.07
C VAL A 529 -27.04 -18.14 10.31
N SER A 530 -25.84 -18.15 10.87
CA SER A 530 -25.45 -19.08 11.93
C SER A 530 -24.56 -18.41 12.97
N ASN A 531 -24.72 -18.80 14.23
CA ASN A 531 -23.79 -18.45 15.31
C ASN A 531 -22.82 -19.60 15.64
N GLY A 532 -22.71 -20.59 14.75
CA GLY A 532 -21.89 -21.80 14.91
C GLY A 532 -22.56 -22.92 15.72
N ALA A 533 -23.50 -22.60 16.61
CA ALA A 533 -24.27 -23.59 17.37
C ALA A 533 -25.68 -23.81 16.80
N ASN A 534 -26.31 -22.73 16.34
CA ASN A 534 -27.64 -22.68 15.76
C ASN A 534 -27.59 -21.93 14.42
N SER A 535 -28.52 -22.25 13.53
CA SER A 535 -28.74 -21.51 12.28
C SER A 535 -30.22 -21.24 12.04
N THR A 536 -30.51 -20.22 11.24
CA THR A 536 -31.83 -19.98 10.66
C THR A 536 -31.71 -19.80 9.16
N THR A 537 -32.63 -20.43 8.43
CA THR A 537 -32.71 -20.34 6.97
C THR A 537 -33.34 -19.00 6.58
N LEU A 538 -32.82 -18.40 5.52
CA LEU A 538 -33.37 -17.18 4.92
C LEU A 538 -34.51 -17.50 3.95
N ASP A 539 -35.31 -16.50 3.61
CA ASP A 539 -36.40 -16.66 2.65
C ASP A 539 -35.85 -16.85 1.23
N ASN A 540 -36.39 -17.83 0.50
CA ASN A 540 -35.90 -18.13 -0.84
C ASN A 540 -36.55 -17.26 -1.91
N LEU A 541 -36.06 -16.03 -2.09
CA LEU A 541 -36.59 -15.08 -3.08
C LEU A 541 -36.29 -15.47 -4.55
N LEU A 542 -35.57 -16.57 -4.79
CA LEU A 542 -35.28 -17.06 -6.15
C LEU A 542 -36.23 -18.18 -6.60
N ALA A 543 -36.90 -18.87 -5.68
CA ALA A 543 -37.80 -19.99 -6.00
C ALA A 543 -39.16 -19.94 -5.27
N ASP A 544 -39.31 -19.14 -4.21
CA ASP A 544 -40.49 -19.11 -3.34
C ASP A 544 -41.29 -17.80 -3.44
N GLY A 545 -41.06 -17.03 -4.51
CA GLY A 545 -41.87 -15.85 -4.85
C GLY A 545 -41.75 -14.70 -3.85
N THR A 546 -42.87 -14.01 -3.60
CA THR A 546 -42.89 -12.74 -2.90
C THR A 546 -43.14 -12.87 -1.39
N VAL A 547 -42.36 -12.14 -0.59
CA VAL A 547 -42.46 -12.11 0.88
C VAL A 547 -42.75 -10.69 1.37
N ASN A 548 -43.64 -10.55 2.36
CA ASN A 548 -43.89 -9.29 3.06
C ASN A 548 -43.27 -9.35 4.47
N TYR A 549 -42.51 -8.32 4.83
CA TYR A 549 -41.87 -8.15 6.12
C TYR A 549 -42.57 -7.04 6.89
N THR A 550 -42.86 -7.27 8.17
CA THR A 550 -43.44 -6.25 9.04
C THR A 550 -42.43 -5.13 9.26
N VAL A 551 -42.88 -3.88 9.19
CA VAL A 551 -42.11 -2.68 9.51
C VAL A 551 -42.51 -2.19 10.90
N VAL A 552 -43.80 -1.89 11.10
CA VAL A 552 -44.37 -1.48 12.39
C VAL A 552 -45.88 -1.65 12.34
N GLY A 553 -46.48 -2.18 13.41
CA GLY A 553 -47.93 -2.39 13.47
C GLY A 553 -48.42 -3.26 12.29
N THR A 554 -49.23 -2.68 11.40
CA THR A 554 -49.70 -3.36 10.16
C THR A 554 -48.88 -2.99 8.93
N THR A 555 -47.97 -2.02 9.03
CA THR A 555 -47.17 -1.55 7.91
C THR A 555 -46.12 -2.59 7.51
N GLN A 556 -46.03 -2.84 6.21
CA GLN A 556 -45.17 -3.87 5.62
C GLN A 556 -44.23 -3.28 4.56
N ALA A 557 -43.10 -3.93 4.39
CA ALA A 557 -42.21 -3.79 3.25
C ALA A 557 -42.16 -5.12 2.49
N ARG A 558 -42.13 -5.07 1.16
CA ARG A 558 -42.28 -6.26 0.30
C ARG A 558 -40.97 -6.54 -0.45
N ALA A 559 -40.62 -7.81 -0.58
CA ALA A 559 -39.57 -8.29 -1.46
C ALA A 559 -40.18 -9.21 -2.51
N GLU A 560 -40.24 -8.73 -3.75
CA GLU A 560 -40.82 -9.43 -4.88
C GLU A 560 -39.78 -10.38 -5.49
N GLY A 561 -39.73 -11.60 -4.93
CA GLY A 561 -38.96 -12.70 -5.49
C GLY A 561 -39.60 -13.31 -6.75
N GLY A 562 -38.88 -14.23 -7.38
CA GLY A 562 -39.29 -14.90 -8.61
C GLY A 562 -39.35 -16.42 -8.47
N ASP A 563 -39.72 -17.08 -9.57
CA ASP A 563 -39.65 -18.54 -9.73
C ASP A 563 -38.62 -18.86 -10.83
N LEU A 564 -37.34 -18.84 -10.46
CA LEU A 564 -36.24 -19.18 -11.38
C LEU A 564 -36.21 -20.67 -11.71
N THR A 565 -36.89 -21.52 -10.94
CA THR A 565 -37.04 -22.93 -11.29
C THR A 565 -37.85 -23.03 -12.58
N ALA A 566 -39.03 -22.41 -12.63
CA ALA A 566 -39.87 -22.41 -13.83
C ALA A 566 -39.31 -21.52 -14.95
N SER A 567 -38.78 -20.33 -14.63
CA SER A 567 -38.36 -19.34 -15.63
C SER A 567 -36.94 -19.53 -16.16
N ILE A 568 -36.11 -20.38 -15.53
CA ILE A 568 -34.75 -20.67 -15.99
C ILE A 568 -34.47 -22.16 -16.01
N TYR A 569 -34.53 -22.83 -14.86
CA TYR A 569 -34.02 -24.20 -14.73
C TYR A 569 -34.77 -25.19 -15.62
N ASP A 570 -36.10 -25.19 -15.55
CA ASP A 570 -36.96 -26.13 -16.29
C ASP A 570 -36.96 -25.89 -17.81
N LEU A 571 -36.48 -24.72 -18.25
CA LEU A 571 -36.35 -24.37 -19.67
C LEU A 571 -35.07 -24.90 -20.30
N LEU A 572 -34.06 -25.28 -19.50
CA LEU A 572 -32.79 -25.79 -20.00
C LEU A 572 -32.92 -27.26 -20.47
N PRO A 573 -32.31 -27.64 -21.61
CA PRO A 573 -32.34 -29.02 -22.08
C PRO A 573 -31.56 -29.96 -21.15
N ALA A 574 -31.93 -31.24 -21.12
CA ALA A 574 -31.20 -32.21 -20.29
C ALA A 574 -29.75 -32.48 -20.75
N SER A 575 -29.44 -32.24 -22.03
CA SER A 575 -28.13 -32.41 -22.65
C SER A 575 -28.05 -31.66 -23.98
N ILE A 576 -26.84 -31.30 -24.42
CA ILE A 576 -26.56 -30.75 -25.74
C ILE A 576 -26.27 -31.91 -26.71
N THR A 577 -27.23 -32.22 -27.58
CA THR A 577 -27.19 -33.44 -28.41
C THR A 577 -26.34 -33.32 -29.66
N ASP A 578 -26.18 -32.09 -30.18
CA ASP A 578 -25.47 -31.77 -31.42
C ASP A 578 -25.22 -30.25 -31.50
N ALA A 579 -24.55 -29.82 -32.58
CA ALA A 579 -24.25 -28.41 -32.83
C ALA A 579 -25.51 -27.54 -32.93
N ALA A 580 -26.61 -28.03 -33.50
CA ALA A 580 -27.85 -27.26 -33.64
C ALA A 580 -28.54 -27.07 -32.28
N ALA A 581 -28.52 -28.09 -31.42
CA ALA A 581 -28.96 -27.96 -30.03
C ALA A 581 -28.08 -26.95 -29.26
N GLY A 582 -26.77 -26.94 -29.52
CA GLY A 582 -25.85 -25.95 -28.97
C GLY A 582 -26.18 -24.53 -29.43
N GLU A 583 -26.51 -24.32 -30.70
CA GLU A 583 -26.93 -23.02 -31.24
C GLU A 583 -28.25 -22.54 -30.63
N ALA A 584 -29.28 -23.40 -30.60
CA ALA A 584 -30.57 -23.08 -30.01
C ALA A 584 -30.47 -22.70 -28.52
N LEU A 585 -29.61 -23.40 -27.77
CA LEU A 585 -29.37 -23.09 -26.36
C LEU A 585 -28.68 -21.73 -26.16
N VAL A 586 -27.75 -21.34 -27.05
CA VAL A 586 -27.15 -20.00 -27.00
C VAL A 586 -28.21 -18.92 -27.19
N THR A 587 -29.10 -19.09 -28.18
CA THR A 587 -30.21 -18.16 -28.42
C THR A 587 -31.13 -18.06 -27.21
N GLN A 588 -31.58 -19.20 -26.66
CA GLN A 588 -32.45 -19.23 -25.48
C GLN A 588 -31.82 -18.53 -24.26
N LEU A 589 -30.51 -18.73 -24.04
CA LEU A 589 -29.79 -18.08 -22.95
C LEU A 589 -29.72 -16.56 -23.12
N ASP A 590 -29.47 -16.09 -24.33
CA ASP A 590 -29.29 -14.67 -24.63
C ASP A 590 -30.63 -13.91 -24.68
N ASP A 591 -31.67 -14.54 -25.22
CA ASP A 591 -32.96 -13.88 -25.51
C ASP A 591 -33.99 -14.05 -24.39
N ASP A 592 -33.96 -15.17 -23.63
CA ASP A 592 -35.01 -15.48 -22.64
C ASP A 592 -34.46 -15.52 -21.20
N LEU A 593 -33.45 -16.37 -20.95
CA LEU A 593 -33.07 -16.74 -19.58
C LEU A 593 -32.27 -15.63 -18.89
N LYS A 594 -31.34 -15.00 -19.59
CA LYS A 594 -30.55 -13.89 -19.06
C LYS A 594 -31.42 -12.67 -18.76
N PRO A 595 -32.30 -12.19 -19.66
CA PRO A 595 -33.23 -11.11 -19.33
C PRO A 595 -34.10 -11.40 -18.10
N SER A 596 -34.63 -12.62 -17.98
CA SER A 596 -35.46 -13.04 -16.82
C SER A 596 -34.70 -12.90 -15.49
N LEU A 597 -33.43 -13.34 -15.45
CA LEU A 597 -32.58 -13.18 -14.25
C LEU A 597 -32.28 -11.71 -13.95
N GLN A 598 -32.03 -10.91 -14.99
CA GLN A 598 -31.72 -9.48 -14.85
C GLN A 598 -32.92 -8.67 -14.34
N GLU A 599 -34.13 -9.02 -14.77
CA GLU A 599 -35.38 -8.44 -14.29
C GLU A 599 -35.56 -8.69 -12.80
N LEU A 600 -35.48 -9.95 -12.36
CA LEU A 600 -35.57 -10.32 -10.94
C LEU A 600 -34.47 -9.63 -10.12
N THR A 601 -33.23 -9.64 -10.59
CA THR A 601 -32.11 -8.97 -9.90
C THR A 601 -32.37 -7.46 -9.76
N SER A 602 -32.94 -6.84 -10.78
CA SER A 602 -33.29 -5.41 -10.74
C SER A 602 -34.44 -5.14 -9.77
N GLN A 603 -35.44 -6.03 -9.72
CA GLN A 603 -36.53 -5.97 -8.74
C GLN A 603 -36.00 -6.07 -7.31
N LEU A 604 -35.21 -7.10 -7.00
CA LEU A 604 -34.63 -7.29 -5.66
C LEU A 604 -33.77 -6.09 -5.21
N LYS A 605 -33.03 -5.43 -6.11
CA LYS A 605 -32.28 -4.20 -5.79
C LYS A 605 -33.19 -3.03 -5.42
N ARG A 606 -34.37 -2.93 -6.04
CA ARG A 606 -35.36 -1.89 -5.71
C ARG A 606 -36.00 -2.17 -4.36
N ASP A 607 -36.38 -3.41 -4.11
CA ASP A 607 -36.95 -3.83 -2.83
C ASP A 607 -35.95 -3.66 -1.69
N ARG A 608 -34.67 -3.99 -1.94
CA ARG A 608 -33.55 -3.71 -1.03
C ARG A 608 -33.53 -2.25 -0.61
N THR A 609 -33.77 -1.32 -1.55
CA THR A 609 -33.73 0.12 -1.26
C THR A 609 -34.82 0.53 -0.27
N VAL A 610 -36.00 -0.08 -0.34
CA VAL A 610 -37.14 0.20 0.55
C VAL A 610 -36.93 -0.41 1.93
N ILE A 611 -36.52 -1.69 1.98
CA ILE A 611 -36.28 -2.40 3.24
C ILE A 611 -35.05 -1.84 3.97
N ALA A 612 -33.96 -1.53 3.24
CA ALA A 612 -32.79 -0.88 3.80
C ALA A 612 -33.12 0.51 4.35
N PHE A 613 -34.02 1.28 3.71
CA PHE A 613 -34.47 2.54 4.31
C PHE A 613 -35.15 2.31 5.66
N ALA A 614 -36.10 1.36 5.75
CA ALA A 614 -36.78 1.05 7.01
C ALA A 614 -35.78 0.63 8.09
N LEU A 615 -34.88 -0.29 7.76
CA LEU A 615 -33.97 -0.90 8.73
C LEU A 615 -32.75 -0.03 9.06
N GLU A 616 -32.08 0.51 8.05
CA GLU A 616 -30.77 1.15 8.18
C GLU A 616 -30.86 2.67 8.35
N GLU A 617 -32.04 3.29 8.17
CA GLU A 617 -32.24 4.73 8.39
C GLU A 617 -33.37 5.02 9.39
N ALA A 618 -34.54 4.39 9.24
CA ALA A 618 -35.71 4.73 10.04
C ALA A 618 -35.77 4.00 11.40
N ASP A 619 -35.16 2.83 11.52
CA ASP A 619 -35.06 2.07 12.77
C ASP A 619 -33.77 2.43 13.54
N PRO A 620 -33.85 3.00 14.76
CA PRO A 620 -32.69 3.28 15.60
C PRO A 620 -31.87 2.03 15.91
N ARG A 621 -32.50 0.87 16.11
CA ARG A 621 -31.81 -0.39 16.38
C ARG A 621 -31.14 -0.93 15.11
N GLY A 622 -31.91 -1.02 14.03
CA GLY A 622 -31.41 -1.47 12.73
C GLY A 622 -30.27 -0.61 12.16
N ARG A 623 -30.24 0.70 12.46
CA ARG A 623 -29.09 1.58 12.19
C ARG A 623 -27.80 1.09 12.87
N LEU A 624 -27.89 0.72 14.14
CA LEU A 624 -26.74 0.16 14.88
C LEU A 624 -26.36 -1.21 14.34
N ASP A 625 -27.33 -2.07 14.02
CA ASP A 625 -27.09 -3.35 13.34
C ASP A 625 -26.35 -3.14 12.00
N SER A 626 -26.74 -2.11 11.23
CA SER A 626 -26.13 -1.77 9.95
C SER A 626 -24.64 -1.40 10.08
N GLN A 627 -24.26 -0.62 11.10
CA GLN A 627 -22.84 -0.28 11.35
C GLN A 627 -21.98 -1.52 11.61
N VAL A 628 -22.55 -2.56 12.24
CA VAL A 628 -21.87 -3.83 12.50
C VAL A 628 -21.79 -4.67 11.22
N ARG A 629 -22.83 -4.67 10.40
CA ARG A 629 -22.80 -5.32 9.07
C ARG A 629 -21.81 -4.66 8.11
N GLU A 630 -21.70 -3.34 8.15
CA GLU A 630 -20.74 -2.58 7.33
C GLU A 630 -19.29 -2.99 7.65
N LEU A 631 -18.97 -3.27 8.93
CA LEU A 631 -17.65 -3.83 9.30
C LEU A 631 -17.34 -5.16 8.59
N ARG A 632 -18.34 -6.01 8.35
CA ARG A 632 -18.16 -7.29 7.63
C ARG A 632 -17.85 -7.05 6.15
N VAL A 633 -18.49 -6.05 5.54
CA VAL A 633 -18.27 -5.66 4.14
C VAL A 633 -16.89 -5.03 3.96
N GLU A 634 -16.48 -4.16 4.89
CA GLU A 634 -15.18 -3.48 4.84
C GLU A 634 -14.00 -4.37 5.25
N LEU A 635 -14.24 -5.55 5.84
CA LEU A 635 -13.20 -6.36 6.48
C LEU A 635 -12.05 -6.71 5.54
N ASP A 636 -12.35 -7.13 4.31
CA ASP A 636 -11.34 -7.46 3.29
C ASP A 636 -10.44 -6.26 2.98
N GLU A 637 -11.04 -5.07 2.85
CA GLU A 637 -10.33 -3.84 2.57
C GLU A 637 -9.47 -3.41 3.77
N LEU A 638 -10.01 -3.52 4.99
CA LEU A 638 -9.29 -3.22 6.23
C LEU A 638 -8.08 -4.15 6.43
N ILE A 639 -8.26 -5.45 6.19
CA ILE A 639 -7.18 -6.44 6.25
C ILE A 639 -6.15 -6.18 5.16
N SER A 640 -6.56 -5.97 3.91
CA SER A 640 -5.66 -5.69 2.79
C SER A 640 -4.79 -4.45 3.06
N LYS A 641 -5.39 -3.36 3.57
CA LYS A 641 -4.69 -2.12 3.95
C LYS A 641 -3.80 -2.25 5.20
N SER A 642 -3.91 -3.34 5.96
CA SER A 642 -3.07 -3.57 7.15
C SER A 642 -1.64 -4.01 6.81
N GLY A 643 -1.32 -4.22 5.52
CA GLY A 643 0.02 -4.57 5.06
C GLY A 643 0.99 -3.39 5.00
N LYS A 644 2.25 -3.63 5.35
CA LYS A 644 3.36 -2.67 5.18
C LYS A 644 4.54 -3.33 4.46
N ASP A 645 4.96 -2.72 3.36
CA ASP A 645 6.09 -3.19 2.52
C ASP A 645 5.95 -4.67 2.10
N GLY A 646 4.72 -5.08 1.76
CA GLY A 646 4.37 -6.45 1.36
C GLY A 646 4.10 -7.42 2.51
N ASN A 647 4.28 -7.01 3.76
CA ASN A 647 4.03 -7.84 4.94
C ASN A 647 2.66 -7.54 5.56
N ASN A 648 1.75 -8.51 5.52
CA ASN A 648 0.43 -8.46 6.14
C ASN A 648 0.36 -9.57 7.20
N LEU A 649 -0.10 -9.24 8.41
CA LEU A 649 -0.18 -10.16 9.54
C LEU A 649 -1.60 -10.64 9.85
N LEU A 650 -2.64 -10.11 9.20
CA LEU A 650 -4.04 -10.37 9.56
C LEU A 650 -4.80 -11.23 8.54
N GLY A 651 -4.33 -11.30 7.29
CA GLY A 651 -5.01 -12.05 6.24
C GLY A 651 -4.89 -13.57 6.41
N GLU A 652 -5.84 -14.31 5.85
CA GLU A 652 -5.89 -15.78 5.92
C GLU A 652 -4.59 -16.45 5.41
N PHE A 653 -3.97 -15.90 4.37
CA PHE A 653 -2.72 -16.40 3.79
C PHE A 653 -1.48 -15.58 4.19
N ALA A 654 -1.58 -14.82 5.29
CA ALA A 654 -0.45 -14.12 5.88
C ALA A 654 0.68 -15.10 6.24
N ARG A 655 1.92 -14.60 6.19
CA ARG A 655 3.12 -15.39 6.50
C ARG A 655 3.85 -14.79 7.67
N ASP A 656 4.43 -15.65 8.50
CA ASP A 656 5.28 -15.21 9.59
C ASP A 656 6.46 -14.38 9.08
N ILE A 657 6.80 -13.33 9.81
CA ILE A 657 7.94 -12.48 9.49
C ILE A 657 9.15 -12.97 10.30
N LYS A 658 10.19 -13.40 9.60
CA LYS A 658 11.46 -13.80 10.23
C LYS A 658 12.39 -12.60 10.32
N VAL A 659 12.67 -12.16 11.53
CA VAL A 659 13.66 -11.13 11.85
C VAL A 659 14.96 -11.84 12.21
N ALA A 660 15.88 -11.93 11.25
CA ALA A 660 17.20 -12.52 11.44
C ALA A 660 18.16 -11.51 12.08
N PHE A 661 18.97 -11.99 13.01
CA PHE A 661 20.00 -11.23 13.71
C PHE A 661 21.38 -11.76 13.34
N ASP A 662 22.06 -11.10 12.40
CA ASP A 662 23.40 -11.47 11.95
C ASP A 662 24.43 -11.26 13.08
N SER A 663 24.21 -10.29 13.96
CA SER A 663 25.09 -10.02 15.12
C SER A 663 25.01 -11.10 16.21
N LEU A 664 23.83 -11.70 16.39
CA LEU A 664 23.54 -12.67 17.46
C LEU A 664 23.45 -14.12 16.95
N GLY A 665 23.45 -14.34 15.64
CA GLY A 665 23.22 -15.65 15.03
C GLY A 665 21.86 -16.24 15.39
N SER A 666 20.86 -15.39 15.65
CA SER A 666 19.52 -15.79 16.12
C SER A 666 18.43 -15.30 15.18
N THR A 667 17.20 -15.74 15.39
CA THR A 667 16.04 -15.30 14.60
C THR A 667 14.83 -15.21 15.53
N ILE A 668 14.11 -14.09 15.46
CA ILE A 668 12.79 -13.95 16.07
C ILE A 668 11.76 -14.11 14.96
N THR A 669 10.67 -14.81 15.25
CA THR A 669 9.55 -14.97 14.33
C THR A 669 8.39 -14.17 14.87
N ILE A 670 7.81 -13.30 14.03
CA ILE A 670 6.56 -12.60 14.33
C ILE A 670 5.46 -13.41 13.67
N ASP A 671 4.61 -14.04 14.50
CA ASP A 671 3.58 -14.96 14.02
C ASP A 671 2.45 -14.23 13.29
N ALA A 672 2.13 -14.70 12.09
CA ALA A 672 0.94 -14.26 11.37
C ALA A 672 -0.34 -14.72 12.08
N GLN A 673 -1.35 -13.86 12.06
CA GLN A 673 -2.65 -14.09 12.70
C GLN A 673 -3.65 -14.65 11.68
N THR A 674 -3.29 -15.75 11.01
CA THR A 674 -4.04 -16.30 9.87
C THR A 674 -5.48 -16.71 10.20
N SER A 675 -5.77 -17.05 11.46
CA SER A 675 -7.13 -17.39 11.91
C SER A 675 -7.99 -16.17 12.26
N PHE A 676 -7.43 -14.95 12.27
CA PHE A 676 -8.16 -13.76 12.70
C PHE A 676 -9.37 -13.50 11.81
N GLU A 677 -9.16 -13.46 10.50
CA GLU A 677 -10.21 -13.15 9.52
C GLU A 677 -11.41 -14.09 9.65
N THR A 678 -11.17 -15.41 9.59
CA THR A 678 -12.22 -16.42 9.70
C THR A 678 -12.97 -16.32 11.02
N ASN A 679 -12.25 -16.25 12.16
CA ASN A 679 -12.89 -16.18 13.47
C ASN A 679 -13.70 -14.89 13.65
N PHE A 680 -13.22 -13.77 13.09
CA PHE A 680 -13.91 -12.49 13.18
C PHE A 680 -15.15 -12.47 12.28
N ARG A 681 -15.09 -13.04 11.07
CA ARG A 681 -16.27 -13.22 10.20
C ARG A 681 -17.32 -14.08 10.87
N THR A 682 -16.95 -15.20 11.49
CA THR A 682 -17.89 -16.04 12.24
C THR A 682 -18.53 -15.30 13.41
N ALA A 683 -17.77 -14.45 14.12
CA ALA A 683 -18.34 -13.64 15.20
C ALA A 683 -19.36 -12.60 14.68
N LEU A 684 -19.08 -11.96 13.54
CA LEU A 684 -20.03 -11.04 12.89
C LEU A 684 -21.26 -11.77 12.33
N GLU A 685 -21.10 -12.99 11.80
CA GLU A 685 -22.24 -13.83 11.37
C GLU A 685 -23.13 -14.24 12.55
N GLY A 686 -22.52 -14.47 13.72
CA GLY A 686 -23.27 -14.67 14.96
C GLY A 686 -24.14 -13.47 15.34
N PHE A 687 -23.69 -12.25 15.02
CA PHE A 687 -24.48 -11.04 15.19
C PHE A 687 -25.67 -10.98 14.21
N ASP A 688 -25.44 -11.29 12.92
CA ASP A 688 -26.51 -11.39 11.91
C ASP A 688 -27.58 -12.42 12.32
N TYR A 689 -27.17 -13.56 12.89
CA TYR A 689 -28.08 -14.56 13.44
C TYR A 689 -28.96 -13.97 14.56
N VAL A 690 -28.37 -13.24 15.52
CA VAL A 690 -29.11 -12.60 16.62
C VAL A 690 -30.13 -11.59 16.08
N ALA A 691 -29.76 -10.80 15.07
CA ALA A 691 -30.65 -9.85 14.43
C ALA A 691 -31.83 -10.55 13.72
N ALA A 692 -31.60 -11.70 13.08
CA ALA A 692 -32.62 -12.48 12.38
C ALA A 692 -33.56 -13.28 13.31
N THR A 693 -33.13 -13.65 14.53
CA THR A 693 -33.90 -14.54 15.42
C THR A 693 -34.51 -13.87 16.67
N ALA A 694 -34.90 -12.60 16.57
CA ALA A 694 -35.54 -11.83 17.66
C ALA A 694 -34.65 -11.61 18.90
N GLY A 695 -33.32 -11.54 18.72
CA GLY A 695 -32.44 -11.13 19.81
C GLY A 695 -32.84 -9.75 20.32
N ASP A 696 -32.76 -9.53 21.63
CA ASP A 696 -32.90 -8.20 22.23
C ASP A 696 -31.57 -7.44 22.19
N ASP A 697 -31.54 -6.25 22.78
CA ASP A 697 -30.34 -5.42 22.84
C ASP A 697 -29.21 -6.09 23.64
N ASP A 698 -29.56 -6.87 24.68
CA ASP A 698 -28.59 -7.63 25.48
C ASP A 698 -27.94 -8.76 24.66
N ALA A 699 -28.73 -9.48 23.84
CA ALA A 699 -28.22 -10.49 22.93
C ALA A 699 -27.27 -9.89 21.88
N ARG A 700 -27.60 -8.71 21.32
CA ARG A 700 -26.74 -7.98 20.38
C ARG A 700 -25.43 -7.55 21.02
N VAL A 701 -25.49 -6.99 22.23
CA VAL A 701 -24.30 -6.64 23.01
C VAL A 701 -23.44 -7.87 23.31
N SER A 702 -24.05 -9.03 23.59
CA SER A 702 -23.33 -10.29 23.75
C SER A 702 -22.60 -10.69 22.47
N ALA A 703 -23.25 -10.67 21.32
CA ALA A 703 -22.62 -10.99 20.03
C ALA A 703 -21.50 -10.00 19.66
N LEU A 704 -21.66 -8.70 19.98
CA LEU A 704 -20.59 -7.71 19.86
C LEU A 704 -19.40 -8.02 20.75
N ASN A 705 -19.62 -8.51 21.97
CA ASN A 705 -18.54 -8.89 22.87
C ASN A 705 -17.75 -10.10 22.34
N ASP A 706 -18.38 -11.02 21.60
CA ASP A 706 -17.68 -12.13 20.94
C ASP A 706 -16.76 -11.60 19.82
N ALA A 707 -17.23 -10.68 19.00
CA ALA A 707 -16.41 -10.02 17.98
C ALA A 707 -15.25 -9.21 18.60
N LEU A 708 -15.54 -8.45 19.68
CA LEU A 708 -14.53 -7.72 20.44
C LEU A 708 -13.48 -8.66 21.03
N PHE A 709 -13.88 -9.81 21.57
CA PHE A 709 -12.96 -10.79 22.14
C PHE A 709 -11.96 -11.30 21.10
N VAL A 710 -12.41 -11.60 19.87
CA VAL A 710 -11.53 -12.01 18.76
C VAL A 710 -10.54 -10.91 18.39
N ALA A 711 -11.02 -9.67 18.23
CA ALA A 711 -10.19 -8.53 17.86
C ALA A 711 -9.17 -8.16 18.96
N GLN A 712 -9.62 -8.03 20.21
CA GLN A 712 -8.78 -7.69 21.37
C GLN A 712 -7.78 -8.80 21.70
N GLY A 713 -8.18 -10.08 21.58
CA GLY A 713 -7.27 -11.21 21.75
C GLY A 713 -6.13 -11.20 20.75
N THR A 714 -6.44 -10.89 19.48
CA THR A 714 -5.44 -10.75 18.40
C THR A 714 -4.54 -9.54 18.62
N LEU A 715 -5.11 -8.41 19.02
CA LEU A 715 -4.37 -7.20 19.39
C LEU A 715 -3.40 -7.46 20.56
N GLY A 716 -3.83 -8.23 21.57
CA GLY A 716 -3.01 -8.62 22.71
C GLY A 716 -1.78 -9.44 22.30
N ARG A 717 -1.95 -10.42 21.40
CA ARG A 717 -0.84 -11.22 20.86
C ARG A 717 0.16 -10.36 20.09
N LEU A 718 -0.30 -9.49 19.19
CA LEU A 718 0.57 -8.59 18.43
C LEU A 718 1.29 -7.56 19.31
N LYS A 719 0.66 -7.09 20.39
CA LYS A 719 1.33 -6.22 21.38
C LYS A 719 2.44 -6.95 22.13
N ALA A 720 2.27 -8.24 22.42
CA ALA A 720 3.32 -9.06 23.02
C ALA A 720 4.52 -9.23 22.07
N GLU A 721 4.26 -9.49 20.78
CA GLU A 721 5.31 -9.52 19.73
C GLU A 721 6.05 -8.19 19.63
N SER A 722 5.32 -7.07 19.64
CA SER A 722 5.92 -5.73 19.62
C SER A 722 6.83 -5.49 20.84
N TYR A 723 6.40 -5.94 22.02
CA TYR A 723 7.19 -5.80 23.24
C TYR A 723 8.48 -6.63 23.19
N ALA A 724 8.40 -7.88 22.73
CA ALA A 724 9.58 -8.74 22.56
C ALA A 724 10.58 -8.14 21.57
N LEU A 725 10.10 -7.62 20.45
CA LEU A 725 10.92 -7.00 19.42
C LEU A 725 11.58 -5.69 19.90
N ASN A 726 10.87 -4.88 20.69
CA ASN A 726 11.41 -3.66 21.27
C ASN A 726 12.52 -3.95 22.29
N ILE A 727 12.39 -4.98 23.13
CA ILE A 727 13.49 -5.40 24.02
C ILE A 727 14.75 -5.71 23.21
N GLN A 728 14.59 -6.48 22.12
CA GLN A 728 15.72 -6.83 21.26
C GLN A 728 16.35 -5.58 20.61
N LYS A 729 15.52 -4.63 20.19
CA LYS A 729 15.98 -3.34 19.64
C LYS A 729 16.81 -2.56 20.65
N GLU A 730 16.37 -2.47 21.91
CA GLU A 730 17.12 -1.77 22.96
C GLU A 730 18.46 -2.47 23.25
N ILE A 731 18.49 -3.80 23.33
CA ILE A 731 19.74 -4.55 23.52
C ILE A 731 20.75 -4.26 22.39
N LEU A 732 20.29 -4.30 21.12
CA LEU A 732 21.16 -4.01 19.98
C LEU A 732 21.60 -2.54 19.92
N ASN A 733 20.74 -1.61 20.35
CA ASN A 733 21.11 -0.20 20.47
C ASN A 733 22.18 0.01 21.54
N GLU A 734 22.07 -0.63 22.70
CA GLU A 734 23.09 -0.58 23.76
C GLU A 734 24.40 -1.21 23.31
N GLU A 735 24.36 -2.35 22.60
CA GLU A 735 25.55 -2.96 22.00
C GLU A 735 26.20 -2.04 20.96
N ARG A 736 25.38 -1.38 20.13
CA ARG A 736 25.84 -0.37 19.18
C ARG A 736 26.51 0.80 19.92
N ILE A 737 25.89 1.33 20.97
CA ILE A 737 26.45 2.43 21.79
C ILE A 737 27.77 2.01 22.45
N ALA A 738 27.86 0.77 22.95
CA ALA A 738 29.09 0.26 23.56
C ALA A 738 30.24 0.14 22.56
N ILE A 739 29.94 -0.15 21.28
CA ILE A 739 30.94 -0.19 20.20
C ILE A 739 31.26 1.23 19.69
N GLU A 740 30.27 2.13 19.69
CA GLU A 740 30.42 3.53 19.26
C GLU A 740 31.08 4.44 20.32
N GLY A 741 31.10 4.01 21.60
CA GLY A 741 31.55 4.79 22.76
C GLY A 741 30.48 5.75 23.28
N GLU A 742 30.47 6.04 24.59
CA GLU A 742 29.57 7.03 25.21
C GLU A 742 29.92 8.45 24.73
N GLY A 743 29.41 8.83 23.55
CA GLY A 743 29.65 10.13 22.95
C GLY A 743 29.20 10.15 21.49
N GLY A 744 27.89 10.29 21.27
CA GLY A 744 27.28 10.26 19.94
C GLY A 744 27.97 11.15 18.90
N GLY A 745 28.11 10.61 17.69
CA GLY A 745 28.59 11.33 16.50
C GLY A 745 29.76 10.63 15.83
N THR A 746 29.46 9.54 15.13
CA THR A 746 30.32 8.64 14.35
C THR A 746 31.50 9.30 13.63
N GLY A 747 32.67 9.24 14.25
CA GLY A 747 33.93 9.39 13.55
C GLY A 747 34.46 8.05 12.99
N ASN A 748 34.88 8.01 11.72
CA ASN A 748 35.65 6.91 11.11
C ASN A 748 36.95 6.58 11.87
N PHE A 749 37.41 7.42 12.81
CA PHE A 749 38.68 7.21 13.52
C PHE A 749 38.77 5.88 14.28
N LEU A 750 37.69 5.39 14.88
CA LEU A 750 37.70 4.13 15.66
C LEU A 750 37.60 2.88 14.78
N LYS A 751 37.33 3.03 13.47
CA LYS A 751 37.30 1.90 12.54
C LYS A 751 38.71 1.31 12.39
N PRO A 752 38.88 -0.03 12.48
CA PRO A 752 40.14 -0.69 12.16
C PRO A 752 40.61 -0.35 10.74
N ILE A 753 41.93 -0.29 10.52
CA ILE A 753 42.48 -0.21 9.16
C ILE A 753 42.33 -1.59 8.52
N GLU A 754 41.63 -1.63 7.40
CA GLU A 754 41.52 -2.82 6.55
C GLU A 754 42.67 -2.85 5.53
N PHE A 755 43.31 -4.01 5.39
CA PHE A 755 44.42 -4.22 4.47
C PHE A 755 44.52 -5.69 4.06
N THR A 756 45.09 -5.94 2.89
CA THR A 756 45.33 -7.32 2.40
C THR A 756 46.48 -7.99 3.15
N ASP A 757 46.53 -9.33 3.10
CA ASP A 757 47.67 -10.08 3.64
C ASP A 757 48.99 -9.69 2.95
N GLU A 758 48.93 -9.33 1.68
CA GLU A 758 50.06 -8.82 0.89
C GLU A 758 50.51 -7.45 1.39
N ALA A 759 49.58 -6.55 1.69
CA ALA A 759 49.88 -5.25 2.31
C ALA A 759 50.48 -5.39 3.72
N ARG A 760 49.97 -6.34 4.53
CA ARG A 760 50.55 -6.70 5.82
C ARG A 760 52.00 -7.16 5.65
N LYS A 761 52.24 -8.18 4.81
CA LYS A 761 53.59 -8.75 4.58
C LYS A 761 54.56 -7.71 4.03
N PHE A 762 54.09 -6.83 3.14
CA PHE A 762 54.89 -5.74 2.59
C PHE A 762 55.38 -4.78 3.68
N ILE A 763 54.47 -4.37 4.58
CA ILE A 763 54.80 -3.49 5.69
C ILE A 763 55.65 -4.17 6.75
N GLU A 764 55.41 -5.44 7.08
CA GLU A 764 56.26 -6.17 8.01
C GLU A 764 57.71 -6.24 7.51
N ARG A 765 57.91 -6.45 6.20
CA ARG A 765 59.24 -6.42 5.59
C ARG A 765 59.91 -5.05 5.76
N TYR A 766 59.18 -3.96 5.50
CA TYR A 766 59.65 -2.60 5.72
C TYR A 766 60.07 -2.36 7.18
N LEU A 767 59.24 -2.77 8.14
CA LEU A 767 59.49 -2.60 9.57
C LEU A 767 60.73 -3.38 10.03
N ILE A 768 60.88 -4.63 9.58
CA ILE A 768 62.05 -5.47 9.88
C ILE A 768 63.33 -4.85 9.33
N GLN A 769 63.29 -4.30 8.11
CA GLN A 769 64.43 -3.60 7.53
C GLN A 769 64.82 -2.38 8.36
N LYS A 770 63.85 -1.56 8.80
CA LYS A 770 64.11 -0.41 9.66
C LYS A 770 64.67 -0.80 11.04
N ASP A 771 64.19 -1.90 11.62
CA ASP A 771 64.76 -2.43 12.85
C ASP A 771 66.22 -2.88 12.68
N LEU A 772 66.59 -3.48 11.54
CA LEU A 772 67.97 -3.89 11.23
C LEU A 772 68.90 -2.71 10.93
N GLU A 773 68.42 -1.73 10.16
CA GLU A 773 69.16 -0.49 9.86
C GLU A 773 69.48 0.28 11.16
N SER A 774 68.53 0.32 12.12
CA SER A 774 68.74 0.95 13.43
C SER A 774 69.84 0.28 14.28
N GLN A 775 70.18 -0.97 13.96
CA GLN A 775 71.22 -1.77 14.62
C GLN A 775 72.55 -1.79 13.84
N GLY A 776 72.64 -1.03 12.74
CA GLY A 776 73.87 -0.90 11.94
C GLY A 776 74.08 -1.97 10.88
N PHE A 777 73.08 -2.80 10.57
CA PHE A 777 73.15 -3.78 9.49
C PHE A 777 72.81 -3.16 8.13
N SER A 778 73.59 -3.51 7.09
CA SER A 778 73.27 -3.16 5.70
C SER A 778 72.40 -4.25 5.09
N VAL A 779 71.26 -3.86 4.50
CA VAL A 779 70.30 -4.77 3.87
C VAL A 779 70.53 -4.75 2.36
N ASN A 780 70.94 -5.88 1.76
CA ASN A 780 71.24 -5.99 0.32
C ASN A 780 70.06 -6.65 -0.43
N SER A 781 70.08 -6.64 -1.77
CA SER A 781 69.05 -7.23 -2.63
C SER A 781 68.82 -8.75 -2.49
N ASN A 782 69.64 -9.46 -1.70
CA ASN A 782 69.52 -10.88 -1.37
C ASN A 782 68.98 -11.16 0.05
N PHE A 783 68.37 -10.17 0.70
CA PHE A 783 67.87 -10.28 2.07
C PHE A 783 66.64 -11.20 2.18
N ASN A 784 66.72 -12.26 2.99
CA ASN A 784 65.60 -13.14 3.33
C ASN A 784 65.03 -12.76 4.72
N ALA A 785 63.88 -12.07 4.73
CA ALA A 785 63.22 -11.59 5.95
C ALA A 785 62.91 -12.69 6.97
N GLN A 786 62.61 -13.93 6.53
CA GLN A 786 62.35 -15.06 7.44
C GLN A 786 63.57 -15.44 8.28
N SER A 787 64.78 -15.31 7.74
CA SER A 787 66.02 -15.66 8.44
C SER A 787 66.41 -14.64 9.53
N ALA A 788 66.03 -13.37 9.36
CA ALA A 788 66.31 -12.29 10.32
C ALA A 788 65.30 -12.23 11.48
N ILE A 789 64.02 -12.57 11.21
CA ILE A 789 63.00 -12.74 12.25
C ILE A 789 63.42 -13.82 13.25
N ALA A 790 63.96 -14.94 12.77
CA ALA A 790 64.44 -16.03 13.61
C ALA A 790 65.60 -15.62 14.55
N SER A 791 66.47 -14.67 14.15
CA SER A 791 67.57 -14.21 15.00
C SER A 791 67.16 -13.18 16.06
N GLN A 792 66.09 -12.40 15.83
CA GLN A 792 65.58 -11.43 16.81
C GLN A 792 64.59 -12.04 17.83
N ILE A 793 63.85 -13.10 17.46
CA ILE A 793 62.94 -13.81 18.39
C ILE A 793 63.70 -14.52 19.52
N GLY A 794 64.97 -14.91 19.30
CA GLY A 794 65.80 -15.56 20.31
C GLY A 794 66.13 -14.70 21.55
N SER A 795 65.95 -13.37 21.49
CA SER A 795 66.34 -12.44 22.56
C SER A 795 65.18 -11.74 23.30
N ILE A 796 63.90 -12.00 22.96
CA ILE A 796 62.74 -11.25 23.50
C ILE A 796 61.73 -12.15 24.26
N LEU A 797 62.05 -13.40 24.59
CA LEU A 797 61.20 -14.20 25.47
C LEU A 797 61.71 -14.17 26.93
N PRO A 798 60.93 -13.63 27.89
CA PRO A 798 61.00 -14.11 29.26
C PRO A 798 60.57 -15.58 29.27
N GLN A 799 61.39 -16.43 29.86
CA GLN A 799 61.04 -17.82 30.15
C GLN A 799 59.86 -17.85 31.12
N SER A 800 58.64 -18.08 30.63
CA SER A 800 57.58 -18.70 31.45
C SER A 800 56.60 -19.50 30.60
N ASN A 801 56.74 -20.82 30.72
CA ASN A 801 55.84 -21.94 30.39
C ASN A 801 54.40 -21.64 29.95
N GLY A 802 54.01 -22.22 28.81
CA GLY A 802 52.61 -22.63 28.58
C GLY A 802 52.08 -22.54 27.14
N LEU A 803 52.52 -23.46 26.28
CA LEU A 803 51.79 -24.06 25.13
C LEU A 803 50.95 -23.12 24.22
N LEU A 804 51.53 -22.72 23.08
CA LEU A 804 50.78 -22.57 21.83
C LEU A 804 51.54 -23.27 20.70
N ASN A 805 50.91 -24.32 20.18
CA ASN A 805 51.36 -25.14 19.06
C ASN A 805 51.05 -24.41 17.75
N PHE A 806 52.05 -24.15 16.92
CA PHE A 806 51.86 -23.84 15.50
C PHE A 806 52.11 -25.11 14.69
N VAL A 807 51.11 -25.53 13.92
CA VAL A 807 51.26 -26.57 12.88
C VAL A 807 51.45 -25.86 11.53
N VAL A 808 52.39 -26.42 10.78
CA VAL A 808 53.02 -25.97 9.52
C VAL A 808 52.04 -25.79 8.37
#